data_AF-A0A1I2CWT1-F1
#
_entry.id   AF-A0A1I2CWT1-F1
#
_cell.length_a   1.000
_cell.length_b   1.000
_cell.length_c   1.000
_cell.angle_alpha   90.00
_cell.angle_beta   90.00
_cell.angle_gamma   90.00
#
_symmetry.space_group_name_H-M   'P 1'
#
loop_
_entity.id
_entity.type
_entity.pdbx_description
1 polymer ?
#
loop_
_entity_poly.entity_id
_entity_poly.type
_entity_poly.pdbx_seq_one_letter_code
_entity_poly.pdbx_strand_id
1 'polypeptide(L)'
;MTTDTQVLEQEVLDDNKEIFARIVKELEGSDFEILIASSWFTDDELFEIIKIKAAQKVSVKLIIADNQENQKLDFEELIILGASVTKIKNVGYGIMHQKFCVIDNRIALHGSYNWSVNARKNNHESIIVTNHEQTVASLVANFNNINQKALQQRNEMIKPVEEKLTAESKIEKHTAKEHAISEFTKVLDSMIASEIGNFDRAILRKQGYERAKFNNGDHQVLTKSLDTVYSVFINDIDVVDDKKRRLITKIDEQSIKSINTFEENLNLQLQTAESEAENGILNAKNKLISIKSDVEKNKQYIESLKNIKILSHEKIISEFKEKIRNAQRDFIIPKFKWYEFIPVLIANICLITYLFIFYSSACYILLFAVEDSRAAREAGLDSLPMEIFNPQALSLTLEKGGSGFIFILLFVSIPLFCALLKLFTKKAWVIFVMFIIGVFLIDTAIAYKVSAAIYQMKYDAGDINEVWQFEKAFTDPNFYLVFLLGGFGLVMLKFAFEKLISIFDERNPDVATLKNSLLITQMSEDVRQEEDKSLAVKEEIYTVEGLNLGLEAQYKITETELESTPNKLNMLKEIKKTDLITGKQHIRDISTIYKSHVENDHLPISIDALNDRINIFLEGWNDYLHEEYAIIKATDKSKEAFGTAINWQNDKTKLSQIDKRVKL
;
A
#
# COMPACT_ATOMS: atom_id res chain seq x y z
N MET A 1 35.76 -32.85 -2.23
CA MET A 1 35.30 -33.20 -0.86
C MET A 1 33.79 -33.18 -0.89
N THR A 2 33.21 -34.36 -0.68
CA THR A 2 31.78 -34.67 -0.65
C THR A 2 31.05 -33.89 0.44
N THR A 3 30.02 -33.14 0.05
CA THR A 3 28.77 -33.02 0.83
C THR A 3 27.61 -33.25 -0.13
N ASP A 4 27.41 -34.53 -0.42
CA ASP A 4 26.15 -35.06 -0.92
C ASP A 4 25.14 -34.90 0.23
N THR A 5 24.23 -33.93 0.12
CA THR A 5 22.99 -33.90 0.91
C THR A 5 21.87 -33.29 0.06
N GLN A 6 21.45 -34.02 -0.96
CA GLN A 6 20.13 -33.82 -1.56
C GLN A 6 19.24 -34.97 -1.07
N VAL A 7 18.46 -34.75 0.00
CA VAL A 7 17.25 -35.54 0.26
C VAL A 7 16.15 -34.64 0.85
N LEU A 8 15.63 -33.72 0.02
CA LEU A 8 14.42 -32.87 0.16
C LEU A 8 13.08 -33.43 -0.35
N GLU A 9 12.75 -34.71 -0.29
CA GLU A 9 11.59 -35.21 -1.06
C GLU A 9 10.22 -34.65 -0.58
N GLN A 10 9.87 -34.75 0.72
CA GLN A 10 8.69 -34.08 1.29
C GLN A 10 8.72 -34.01 2.83
N GLU A 11 8.29 -32.89 3.41
CA GLU A 11 8.17 -32.63 4.85
C GLU A 11 6.85 -31.90 5.15
N VAL A 12 6.16 -32.25 6.24
CA VAL A 12 4.95 -31.56 6.70
C VAL A 12 5.27 -30.74 7.94
N LEU A 13 4.89 -29.47 7.94
CA LEU A 13 4.99 -28.57 9.08
C LEU A 13 3.59 -28.08 9.47
N ASP A 14 3.27 -28.11 10.75
CA ASP A 14 1.97 -27.69 11.32
C ASP A 14 2.09 -26.72 12.51
N ASP A 15 3.32 -26.42 12.97
CA ASP A 15 3.58 -25.31 13.89
C ASP A 15 3.84 -24.00 13.12
N ASN A 16 3.01 -22.98 13.34
CA ASN A 16 3.09 -21.72 12.58
C ASN A 16 4.44 -20.99 12.71
N LYS A 17 5.15 -21.11 13.85
CA LYS A 17 6.45 -20.47 14.02
C LYS A 17 7.50 -21.20 13.20
N GLU A 18 7.46 -22.53 13.17
CA GLU A 18 8.33 -23.34 12.32
C GLU A 18 8.03 -23.13 10.83
N ILE A 19 6.76 -23.05 10.45
CA ILE A 19 6.33 -22.71 9.08
C ILE A 19 6.91 -21.36 8.66
N PHE A 20 6.73 -20.33 9.49
CA PHE A 20 7.26 -19.00 9.23
C PHE A 20 8.79 -19.00 9.10
N ALA A 21 9.49 -19.61 10.07
CA ALA A 21 10.95 -19.71 10.06
C ALA A 21 11.47 -20.46 8.82
N ARG A 22 10.74 -21.51 8.37
CA ARG A 22 11.08 -22.24 7.16
C ARG A 22 10.89 -21.38 5.91
N ILE A 23 9.78 -20.64 5.80
CA ILE A 23 9.56 -19.70 4.68
C ILE A 23 10.68 -18.67 4.62
N VAL A 24 11.02 -18.01 5.74
CA VAL A 24 12.10 -17.02 5.82
C VAL A 24 13.42 -17.61 5.37
N LYS A 25 13.80 -18.78 5.89
CA LYS A 25 15.06 -19.46 5.53
C LYS A 25 15.17 -19.73 4.02
N GLU A 26 14.10 -20.25 3.40
CA GLU A 26 14.12 -20.55 1.97
C GLU A 26 14.12 -19.27 1.12
N LEU A 27 13.41 -18.22 1.54
CA LEU A 27 13.43 -16.92 0.86
C LEU A 27 14.81 -16.27 0.94
N GLU A 28 15.43 -16.22 2.12
CA GLU A 28 16.78 -15.67 2.28
C GLU A 28 17.83 -16.44 1.47
N GLY A 29 17.64 -17.75 1.29
CA GLY A 29 18.48 -18.61 0.48
C GLY A 29 18.20 -18.59 -1.04
N SER A 30 17.26 -17.78 -1.53
CA SER A 30 16.92 -17.75 -2.96
C SER A 30 17.94 -16.99 -3.81
N ASP A 31 18.28 -17.51 -4.97
CA ASP A 31 19.31 -16.96 -5.86
C ASP A 31 18.77 -16.36 -7.18
N PHE A 32 17.69 -16.92 -7.76
CA PHE A 32 17.28 -16.62 -9.13
C PHE A 32 15.80 -16.25 -9.29
N GLU A 33 14.87 -17.00 -8.69
CA GLU A 33 13.43 -16.81 -8.88
C GLU A 33 12.61 -17.16 -7.63
N ILE A 34 11.59 -16.34 -7.34
CA ILE A 34 10.62 -16.58 -6.28
C ILE A 34 9.21 -16.40 -6.89
N LEU A 35 8.43 -17.47 -6.91
CA LEU A 35 7.04 -17.48 -7.37
C LEU A 35 6.11 -17.63 -6.16
N ILE A 36 5.22 -16.66 -5.93
CA ILE A 36 4.38 -16.62 -4.73
C ILE A 36 2.92 -16.50 -5.14
N ALA A 37 2.09 -17.44 -4.72
CA ALA A 37 0.64 -17.35 -4.85
C ALA A 37 0.03 -17.38 -3.45
N SER A 38 -0.57 -16.26 -2.99
CA SER A 38 -1.27 -16.20 -1.69
C SER A 38 -2.61 -15.47 -1.79
N SER A 39 -3.68 -16.03 -1.21
CA SER A 39 -4.96 -15.32 -1.06
C SER A 39 -4.82 -14.03 -0.24
N TRP A 40 -4.08 -14.10 0.86
CA TRP A 40 -3.83 -12.97 1.75
C TRP A 40 -2.35 -12.80 2.00
N PHE A 41 -1.85 -11.59 1.76
CA PHE A 41 -0.49 -11.18 2.05
C PHE A 41 -0.55 -9.88 2.85
N THR A 42 -0.35 -9.99 4.16
CA THR A 42 -0.36 -8.87 5.12
C THR A 42 0.76 -8.94 6.15
N ASP A 43 1.62 -9.96 6.10
CA ASP A 43 2.79 -10.08 6.98
C ASP A 43 3.92 -9.16 6.48
N ASP A 44 4.26 -8.16 7.29
CA ASP A 44 5.25 -7.11 7.01
C ASP A 44 6.68 -7.66 6.93
N GLU A 45 7.02 -8.64 7.76
CA GLU A 45 8.36 -9.23 7.79
C GLU A 45 8.66 -10.02 6.51
N LEU A 46 7.69 -10.84 6.04
CA LEU A 46 7.83 -11.49 4.74
C LEU A 46 7.88 -10.48 3.58
N PHE A 47 7.12 -9.40 3.67
CA PHE A 47 7.11 -8.35 2.66
C PHE A 47 8.48 -7.65 2.51
N GLU A 48 9.12 -7.31 3.64
CA GLU A 48 10.47 -6.72 3.64
C GLU A 48 11.53 -7.66 3.06
N ILE A 49 11.46 -8.97 3.35
CA ILE A 49 12.38 -9.96 2.76
C ILE A 49 12.22 -9.98 1.23
N ILE A 50 10.98 -9.97 0.73
CA ILE A 50 10.71 -9.95 -0.71
C ILE A 50 11.22 -8.65 -1.36
N LYS A 51 11.07 -7.50 -0.70
CA LYS A 51 11.65 -6.22 -1.16
C LYS A 51 13.16 -6.31 -1.31
N ILE A 52 13.85 -6.83 -0.30
CA ILE A 52 15.30 -7.02 -0.33
C ILE A 52 15.70 -7.92 -1.50
N LYS A 53 14.97 -9.01 -1.73
CA LYS A 53 15.26 -9.94 -2.84
C LYS A 53 14.99 -9.34 -4.22
N ALA A 54 13.91 -8.59 -4.38
CA ALA A 54 13.64 -7.84 -5.61
C ALA A 54 14.75 -6.80 -5.88
N ALA A 55 15.18 -6.06 -4.86
CA ALA A 55 16.29 -5.11 -4.95
C ALA A 55 17.64 -5.78 -5.30
N GLN A 56 17.85 -7.03 -4.87
CA GLN A 56 18.98 -7.88 -5.25
C GLN A 56 18.87 -8.45 -6.68
N LYS A 57 17.84 -8.09 -7.44
CA LYS A 57 17.53 -8.56 -8.81
C LYS A 57 17.16 -10.03 -8.92
N VAL A 58 16.72 -10.66 -7.81
CA VAL A 58 16.06 -11.96 -7.87
C VAL A 58 14.69 -11.79 -8.55
N SER A 59 14.31 -12.68 -9.46
CA SER A 59 13.04 -12.57 -10.20
C SER A 59 11.87 -12.91 -9.27
N VAL A 60 11.20 -11.90 -8.74
CA VAL A 60 10.03 -12.07 -7.88
C VAL A 60 8.75 -11.94 -8.70
N LYS A 61 7.89 -12.97 -8.66
CA LYS A 61 6.55 -12.95 -9.26
C LYS A 61 5.51 -13.32 -8.21
N LEU A 62 4.58 -12.40 -7.96
CA LEU A 62 3.58 -12.49 -6.92
C LEU A 62 2.17 -12.46 -7.53
N ILE A 63 1.35 -13.43 -7.15
CA ILE A 63 -0.09 -13.47 -7.43
C ILE A 63 -0.83 -13.37 -6.10
N ILE A 64 -1.75 -12.41 -5.99
CA ILE A 64 -2.58 -12.21 -4.81
C ILE A 64 -4.05 -12.00 -5.18
N ALA A 65 -4.96 -12.26 -4.25
CA ALA A 65 -6.36 -11.88 -4.42
C ALA A 65 -6.51 -10.35 -4.33
N ASP A 66 -7.37 -9.77 -5.17
CA ASP A 66 -7.74 -8.35 -5.11
C ASP A 66 -8.80 -8.15 -4.01
N ASN A 67 -8.34 -7.99 -2.77
CA ASN A 67 -9.19 -7.81 -1.59
C ASN A 67 -8.67 -6.68 -0.68
N GLN A 68 -9.53 -6.20 0.23
CA GLN A 68 -9.20 -5.08 1.14
C GLN A 68 -8.03 -5.37 2.08
N GLU A 69 -7.88 -6.62 2.52
CA GLU A 69 -6.79 -7.01 3.41
C GLU A 69 -5.42 -6.79 2.76
N ASN A 70 -5.29 -7.10 1.46
CA ASN A 70 -4.08 -6.89 0.67
C ASN A 70 -3.85 -5.41 0.29
N GLN A 71 -4.61 -4.46 0.81
CA GLN A 71 -4.33 -3.02 0.69
C GLN A 71 -3.50 -2.47 1.86
N LYS A 72 -3.26 -3.29 2.89
CA LYS A 72 -2.47 -2.91 4.08
C LYS A 72 -0.96 -2.82 3.80
N LEU A 73 -0.49 -3.46 2.74
CA LEU A 73 0.89 -3.42 2.27
C LEU A 73 0.96 -2.75 0.89
N ASP A 74 2.03 -2.01 0.64
CA ASP A 74 2.21 -1.28 -0.61
C ASP A 74 2.87 -2.14 -1.69
N PHE A 75 2.08 -2.99 -2.33
CA PHE A 75 2.57 -3.85 -3.42
C PHE A 75 3.06 -3.07 -4.66
N GLU A 76 2.80 -1.77 -4.78
CA GLU A 76 3.38 -0.95 -5.86
C GLU A 76 4.89 -0.74 -5.63
N GLU A 77 5.35 -0.71 -4.37
CA GLU A 77 6.78 -0.65 -4.01
C GLU A 77 7.55 -1.84 -4.61
N LEU A 78 6.97 -3.05 -4.57
CA LEU A 78 7.56 -4.24 -5.17
C LEU A 78 7.67 -4.13 -6.69
N ILE A 79 6.67 -3.54 -7.35
CA ILE A 79 6.69 -3.32 -8.80
C ILE A 79 7.81 -2.35 -9.19
N ILE A 80 8.00 -1.28 -8.40
CA ILE A 80 9.09 -0.31 -8.60
C ILE A 80 10.46 -1.00 -8.48
N LEU A 81 10.59 -1.96 -7.57
CA LEU A 81 11.81 -2.77 -7.40
C LEU A 81 11.99 -3.86 -8.48
N GLY A 82 11.10 -3.95 -9.46
CA GLY A 82 11.19 -4.89 -10.58
C GLY A 82 10.48 -6.23 -10.38
N ALA A 83 9.71 -6.39 -9.30
CA ALA A 83 8.87 -7.58 -9.13
C ALA A 83 7.61 -7.50 -10.01
N SER A 84 7.09 -8.66 -10.41
CA SER A 84 5.79 -8.75 -11.10
C SER A 84 4.69 -9.04 -10.08
N VAL A 85 3.71 -8.14 -9.93
CA VAL A 85 2.56 -8.36 -9.03
C VAL A 85 1.26 -8.44 -9.83
N THR A 86 0.51 -9.53 -9.65
CA THR A 86 -0.77 -9.78 -10.31
C THR A 86 -1.88 -9.91 -9.27
N LYS A 87 -2.85 -9.00 -9.30
CA LYS A 87 -4.03 -9.00 -8.44
C LYS A 87 -5.21 -9.64 -9.18
N ILE A 88 -5.80 -10.69 -8.61
CA ILE A 88 -6.93 -11.43 -9.21
C ILE A 88 -8.24 -11.01 -8.55
N LYS A 89 -9.14 -10.42 -9.34
CA LYS A 89 -10.49 -10.06 -8.91
C LYS A 89 -11.40 -11.28 -8.80
N ASN A 90 -12.33 -11.24 -7.85
CA ASN A 90 -13.41 -12.21 -7.77
C ASN A 90 -14.45 -11.92 -8.86
N VAL A 91 -14.40 -12.62 -9.99
CA VAL A 91 -15.39 -12.50 -11.06
C VAL A 91 -16.02 -13.86 -11.36
N GLY A 92 -17.36 -13.93 -11.40
CA GLY A 92 -18.11 -15.13 -11.80
C GLY A 92 -18.39 -16.11 -10.67
N TYR A 93 -17.43 -16.98 -10.31
CA TYR A 93 -17.71 -18.16 -9.45
C TYR A 93 -16.54 -18.67 -8.58
N GLY A 94 -15.47 -17.91 -8.36
CA GLY A 94 -14.34 -18.37 -7.52
C GLY A 94 -13.41 -17.26 -7.05
N ILE A 95 -12.63 -17.54 -6.01
CA ILE A 95 -11.63 -16.62 -5.44
C ILE A 95 -10.22 -17.19 -5.63
N MET A 96 -9.22 -16.32 -5.82
CA MET A 96 -7.82 -16.75 -5.74
C MET A 96 -7.54 -17.20 -4.30
N HIS A 97 -7.51 -18.51 -4.06
CA HIS A 97 -7.33 -19.12 -2.73
C HIS A 97 -6.07 -20.00 -2.65
N GLN A 98 -5.17 -19.88 -3.62
CA GLN A 98 -3.90 -20.61 -3.64
C GLN A 98 -2.94 -20.03 -2.60
N LYS A 99 -2.12 -20.91 -2.01
CA LYS A 99 -1.18 -20.59 -0.92
C LYS A 99 0.05 -21.45 -1.08
N PHE A 100 0.91 -21.03 -1.99
CA PHE A 100 2.17 -21.70 -2.23
C PHE A 100 3.26 -20.75 -2.69
N CYS A 101 4.49 -21.19 -2.50
CA CYS A 101 5.69 -20.52 -2.96
C CYS A 101 6.59 -21.54 -3.65
N VAL A 102 7.20 -21.17 -4.78
CA VAL A 102 8.25 -21.94 -5.43
C VAL A 102 9.50 -21.09 -5.52
N ILE A 103 10.63 -21.62 -5.08
CA ILE A 103 11.91 -20.91 -5.04
C ILE A 103 12.91 -21.64 -5.91
N ASP A 104 13.54 -20.88 -6.82
CA ASP A 104 14.59 -21.30 -7.77
C ASP A 104 14.26 -22.56 -8.58
N ASN A 105 12.97 -22.80 -8.84
CA ASN A 105 12.46 -24.02 -9.46
C ASN A 105 12.99 -25.31 -8.78
N ARG A 106 13.34 -25.23 -7.49
CA ARG A 106 14.01 -26.28 -6.73
C ARG A 106 13.22 -26.74 -5.52
N ILE A 107 12.55 -25.81 -4.82
CA ILE A 107 11.79 -26.10 -3.62
C ILE A 107 10.41 -25.44 -3.68
N ALA A 108 9.39 -26.17 -3.26
CA ALA A 108 8.03 -25.68 -3.16
C ALA A 108 7.51 -25.80 -1.72
N LEU A 109 6.83 -24.75 -1.26
CA LEU A 109 6.07 -24.71 -0.02
C LEU A 109 4.59 -24.57 -0.39
N HIS A 110 3.74 -25.52 -0.04
CA HIS A 110 2.33 -25.54 -0.43
C HIS A 110 1.44 -26.02 0.72
N GLY A 111 0.35 -25.31 1.01
CA GLY A 111 -0.58 -25.73 2.06
C GLY A 111 -1.70 -24.75 2.35
N SER A 112 -2.08 -24.63 3.63
CA SER A 112 -3.15 -23.74 4.08
C SER A 112 -2.65 -22.37 4.54
N TYR A 113 -1.34 -22.21 4.74
CA TYR A 113 -0.73 -21.01 5.33
C TYR A 113 -0.76 -19.80 4.39
N ASN A 114 -1.54 -18.77 4.74
CA ASN A 114 -1.48 -17.47 4.08
C ASN A 114 -0.28 -16.66 4.57
N TRP A 115 0.26 -15.77 3.74
CA TRP A 115 1.33 -14.85 4.13
C TRP A 115 0.79 -13.64 4.93
N SER A 116 0.03 -13.93 5.98
CA SER A 116 -0.71 -12.95 6.77
C SER A 116 -0.34 -13.02 8.25
N VAL A 117 -0.42 -11.89 8.94
CA VAL A 117 -0.17 -11.82 10.39
C VAL A 117 -1.07 -12.79 11.17
N ASN A 118 -2.30 -13.01 10.69
CA ASN A 118 -3.26 -13.90 11.34
C ASN A 118 -2.91 -15.38 11.17
N ALA A 119 -2.42 -15.78 9.99
CA ALA A 119 -1.91 -17.14 9.76
C ALA A 119 -0.69 -17.43 10.64
N ARG A 120 0.21 -16.45 10.80
CA ARG A 120 1.39 -16.57 11.66
C ARG A 120 1.03 -16.73 13.14
N LYS A 121 0.08 -15.94 13.65
CA LYS A 121 -0.16 -15.82 15.10
C LYS A 121 -1.32 -16.65 15.63
N ASN A 122 -2.36 -16.88 14.85
CA ASN A 122 -3.67 -17.28 15.38
C ASN A 122 -4.30 -18.52 14.72
N ASN A 123 -4.10 -18.73 13.41
CA ASN A 123 -4.75 -19.85 12.71
C ASN A 123 -4.07 -21.19 13.01
N HIS A 124 -4.77 -22.30 12.76
CA HIS A 124 -4.13 -23.60 12.63
C HIS A 124 -3.83 -23.84 11.16
N GLU A 125 -2.54 -23.84 10.80
CA GLU A 125 -2.09 -23.96 9.43
C GLU A 125 -1.18 -25.18 9.29
N SER A 126 -1.09 -25.71 8.08
CA SER A 126 -0.08 -26.70 7.74
C SER A 126 0.43 -26.49 6.32
N ILE A 127 1.70 -26.79 6.10
CA ILE A 127 2.31 -26.78 4.78
C ILE A 127 3.10 -28.05 4.54
N ILE A 128 3.25 -28.35 3.25
CA ILE A 128 4.21 -29.31 2.74
C ILE A 128 5.37 -28.52 2.15
N VAL A 129 6.59 -28.88 2.54
CA VAL A 129 7.83 -28.43 1.90
C VAL A 129 8.42 -29.60 1.12
N THR A 130 8.70 -29.39 -0.17
CA THR A 130 9.10 -30.48 -1.08
C THR A 130 10.05 -30.00 -2.17
N ASN A 131 11.00 -30.85 -2.53
CA ASN A 131 11.84 -30.72 -3.73
C ASN A 131 11.49 -31.77 -4.81
N HIS A 132 10.36 -32.48 -4.63
CA HIS A 132 9.92 -33.50 -5.58
C HIS A 132 9.66 -32.85 -6.95
N GLU A 133 10.45 -33.24 -7.95
CA GLU A 133 10.56 -32.55 -9.24
C GLU A 133 9.20 -32.36 -9.92
N GLN A 134 8.36 -33.40 -9.94
CA GLN A 134 7.04 -33.31 -10.57
C GLN A 134 6.11 -32.34 -9.84
N THR A 135 6.21 -32.25 -8.51
CA THR A 135 5.37 -31.36 -7.71
C THR A 135 5.78 -29.91 -7.93
N VAL A 136 7.09 -29.64 -7.91
CA VAL A 136 7.65 -28.32 -8.20
C VAL A 136 7.26 -27.88 -9.61
N ALA A 137 7.50 -28.72 -10.63
CA ALA A 137 7.13 -28.42 -12.01
C ALA A 137 5.62 -28.17 -12.19
N SER A 138 4.78 -28.96 -11.50
CA SER A 138 3.32 -28.79 -11.54
C SER A 138 2.87 -27.47 -10.90
N LEU A 139 3.50 -27.06 -9.79
CA LEU A 139 3.18 -25.78 -9.13
C LEU A 139 3.65 -24.58 -9.96
N VAL A 140 4.82 -24.67 -10.61
CA VAL A 140 5.28 -23.66 -11.58
C VAL A 140 4.31 -23.55 -12.76
N ALA A 141 3.89 -24.69 -13.33
CA ALA A 141 2.91 -24.72 -14.41
C ALA A 141 1.55 -24.13 -13.97
N ASN A 142 1.11 -24.44 -12.75
CA ASN A 142 -0.11 -23.89 -12.17
C ASN A 142 -0.01 -22.37 -11.97
N PHE A 143 1.11 -21.88 -11.42
CA PHE A 143 1.37 -20.46 -11.28
C PHE A 143 1.27 -19.72 -12.63
N ASN A 144 1.95 -20.25 -13.65
CA ASN A 144 1.92 -19.68 -15.00
C ASN A 144 0.51 -19.69 -15.61
N ASN A 145 -0.27 -20.76 -15.38
CA ASN A 145 -1.66 -20.86 -15.84
C ASN A 145 -2.56 -19.82 -15.15
N ILE A 146 -2.44 -19.67 -13.82
CA ILE A 146 -3.18 -18.66 -13.06
C ILE A 146 -2.84 -17.27 -13.59
N ASN A 147 -1.56 -16.98 -13.78
CA ASN A 147 -1.09 -15.70 -14.30
C ASN A 147 -1.63 -15.42 -15.72
N GLN A 148 -1.57 -16.41 -16.62
CA GLN A 148 -2.11 -16.29 -17.98
C GLN A 148 -3.63 -16.06 -17.97
N LYS A 149 -4.39 -16.78 -17.13
CA LYS A 149 -5.84 -16.57 -17.00
C LYS A 149 -6.17 -15.17 -16.47
N ALA A 150 -5.41 -14.67 -15.49
CA ALA A 150 -5.58 -13.32 -14.98
C ALA A 150 -5.32 -12.26 -16.08
N LEU A 151 -4.29 -12.47 -16.91
CA LEU A 151 -4.00 -11.62 -18.06
C LEU A 151 -5.12 -11.68 -19.13
N GLN A 152 -5.67 -12.88 -19.40
CA GLN A 152 -6.78 -13.06 -20.33
C GLN A 152 -8.06 -12.36 -19.86
N GLN A 153 -8.43 -12.47 -18.59
CA GLN A 153 -9.61 -11.77 -18.03
C GLN A 153 -9.47 -10.25 -18.06
N ARG A 154 -8.25 -9.73 -17.84
CA ARG A 154 -7.95 -8.30 -18.01
C ARG A 154 -8.11 -7.85 -19.46
N ASN A 155 -7.80 -8.73 -20.42
CA ASN A 155 -7.96 -8.50 -21.85
C ASN A 155 -9.40 -8.72 -22.37
N GLU A 156 -10.29 -9.37 -21.61
CA GLU A 156 -11.72 -9.56 -21.96
C GLU A 156 -12.60 -8.36 -21.57
N MET A 157 -12.23 -7.58 -20.53
CA MET A 157 -12.93 -6.34 -20.17
C MET A 157 -12.63 -5.16 -21.13
N ILE A 158 -11.71 -5.34 -22.07
CA ILE A 158 -11.33 -4.33 -23.08
C ILE A 158 -11.32 -5.00 -24.44
N LYS A 159 -12.41 -4.93 -25.22
CA LYS A 159 -12.38 -5.15 -26.68
C LYS A 159 -13.42 -4.31 -27.43
N PRO A 160 -13.18 -3.93 -28.70
CA PRO A 160 -12.06 -4.36 -29.55
C PRO A 160 -11.27 -3.21 -30.20
N VAL A 161 -9.93 -3.29 -30.11
CA VAL A 161 -9.07 -3.11 -31.30
C VAL A 161 -8.06 -4.26 -31.22
N GLU A 162 -7.93 -5.00 -32.32
CA GLU A 162 -7.01 -6.12 -32.45
C GLU A 162 -5.57 -5.65 -32.35
N GLU A 163 -4.81 -6.24 -31.42
CA GLU A 163 -3.38 -6.47 -31.62
C GLU A 163 -2.90 -7.64 -30.76
N LYS A 164 -2.09 -8.49 -31.37
CA LYS A 164 -1.76 -9.84 -30.94
C LYS A 164 -0.79 -9.86 -29.75
N LEU A 165 -1.00 -10.84 -28.87
CA LEU A 165 0.00 -11.34 -27.93
C LEU A 165 1.33 -11.61 -28.65
N THR A 166 2.40 -11.11 -28.06
CA THR A 166 3.80 -11.27 -28.46
C THR A 166 4.16 -12.74 -28.62
N ALA A 167 4.54 -13.07 -29.85
CA ALA A 167 4.99 -14.39 -30.27
C ALA A 167 6.51 -14.53 -30.10
N GLU A 168 7.05 -14.19 -28.92
CA GLU A 168 8.50 -14.20 -28.68
C GLU A 168 9.00 -15.37 -27.81
N SER A 169 8.25 -16.47 -27.71
CA SER A 169 8.84 -17.74 -27.22
C SER A 169 8.40 -19.02 -27.94
N LYS A 170 7.74 -18.92 -29.10
CA LYS A 170 7.43 -20.08 -29.96
C LYS A 170 7.51 -19.80 -31.48
N ILE A 171 8.23 -18.76 -31.91
CA ILE A 171 8.58 -18.58 -33.32
C ILE A 171 10.11 -18.64 -33.46
N GLU A 172 10.65 -19.79 -33.13
CA GLU A 172 11.75 -20.33 -33.93
C GLU A 172 11.21 -21.57 -34.63
N LYS A 173 11.21 -21.52 -35.96
CA LYS A 173 11.04 -22.64 -36.93
C LYS A 173 9.65 -22.97 -37.49
N HIS A 174 8.81 -21.99 -37.82
CA HIS A 174 7.96 -22.15 -39.02
C HIS A 174 7.73 -20.81 -39.72
N THR A 175 8.43 -20.59 -40.82
CA THR A 175 8.26 -19.37 -41.64
C THR A 175 6.93 -19.43 -42.40
N ALA A 176 6.25 -18.29 -42.58
CA ALA A 176 5.03 -18.21 -43.40
C ALA A 176 5.24 -18.80 -44.82
N LYS A 177 6.49 -18.71 -45.30
CA LYS A 177 7.01 -19.39 -46.48
C LYS A 177 6.90 -20.92 -46.40
N GLU A 178 7.41 -21.56 -45.34
CA GLU A 178 7.31 -23.02 -45.16
C GLU A 178 5.86 -23.50 -45.12
N HIS A 179 4.99 -22.75 -44.45
CA HIS A 179 3.57 -23.08 -44.40
C HIS A 179 2.93 -23.01 -45.79
N ALA A 180 3.18 -21.93 -46.55
CA ALA A 180 2.68 -21.79 -47.92
C ALA A 180 3.19 -22.90 -48.85
N ILE A 181 4.46 -23.28 -48.70
CA ILE A 181 5.07 -24.38 -49.45
C ILE A 181 4.42 -25.72 -49.09
N SER A 182 4.28 -26.03 -47.80
CA SER A 182 3.66 -27.27 -47.33
C SER A 182 2.22 -27.42 -47.82
N GLU A 183 1.41 -26.36 -47.68
CA GLU A 183 0.02 -26.39 -48.14
C GLU A 183 -0.07 -26.56 -49.65
N PHE A 184 0.79 -25.89 -50.42
CA PHE A 184 0.86 -26.09 -51.87
C PHE A 184 1.19 -27.54 -52.23
N THR A 185 2.20 -28.14 -51.61
CA THR A 185 2.60 -29.53 -51.84
C THR A 185 1.47 -30.51 -51.53
N LYS A 186 0.79 -30.37 -50.39
CA LYS A 186 -0.35 -31.24 -50.03
C LYS A 186 -1.50 -31.14 -51.04
N VAL A 187 -1.80 -29.93 -51.52
CA VAL A 187 -2.85 -29.73 -52.52
C VAL A 187 -2.47 -30.44 -53.82
N LEU A 188 -1.22 -30.32 -54.27
CA LEU A 188 -0.74 -31.04 -55.45
C LEU A 188 -0.83 -32.56 -55.29
N ASP A 189 -0.42 -33.10 -54.14
CA ASP A 189 -0.52 -34.54 -53.86
C ASP A 189 -1.97 -35.04 -53.91
N SER A 190 -2.91 -34.27 -53.34
CA SER A 190 -4.34 -34.60 -53.37
C SER A 190 -4.94 -34.53 -54.78
N MET A 191 -4.50 -33.56 -55.60
CA MET A 191 -4.94 -33.41 -56.99
C MET A 191 -4.48 -34.61 -57.84
N ILE A 192 -3.23 -35.05 -57.64
CA ILE A 192 -2.68 -36.23 -58.33
C ILE A 192 -3.44 -37.49 -57.90
N ALA A 193 -3.65 -37.70 -56.61
CA ALA A 193 -4.37 -38.86 -56.09
C ALA A 193 -5.82 -38.94 -56.61
N SER A 194 -6.52 -37.79 -56.67
CA SER A 194 -7.90 -37.71 -57.17
C SER A 194 -8.01 -38.01 -58.67
N GLU A 195 -7.02 -37.67 -59.49
CA GLU A 195 -7.08 -37.88 -60.94
C GLU A 195 -6.72 -39.34 -61.31
N ILE A 196 -5.84 -39.98 -60.53
CA ILE A 196 -5.44 -41.41 -60.69
C ILE A 196 -6.54 -42.35 -60.20
N GLY A 197 -7.26 -41.99 -59.12
CA GLY A 197 -8.36 -42.78 -58.56
C GLY A 197 -9.66 -42.78 -59.37
N ASN A 198 -9.74 -42.02 -60.47
CA ASN A 198 -10.97 -41.87 -61.25
C ASN A 198 -11.12 -43.02 -62.28
N PHE A 199 -11.88 -44.07 -61.90
CA PHE A 199 -12.23 -45.23 -62.75
C PHE A 199 -13.71 -45.61 -62.63
N ASP A 200 -14.25 -46.31 -63.62
CA ASP A 200 -15.66 -46.73 -63.61
C ASP A 200 -15.87 -47.94 -62.68
N ARG A 201 -16.28 -47.62 -61.44
CA ARG A 201 -16.56 -48.61 -60.39
C ARG A 201 -17.70 -49.56 -60.76
N ALA A 202 -18.71 -49.08 -61.50
CA ALA A 202 -19.87 -49.89 -61.86
C ALA A 202 -19.49 -50.96 -62.89
N ILE A 203 -18.66 -50.61 -63.87
CA ILE A 203 -18.12 -51.57 -64.84
C ILE A 203 -17.27 -52.63 -64.13
N LEU A 204 -16.38 -52.22 -63.22
CA LEU A 204 -15.49 -53.15 -62.52
C LEU A 204 -16.24 -54.14 -61.62
N ARG A 205 -17.24 -53.65 -60.86
CA ARG A 205 -18.11 -54.51 -60.06
C ARG A 205 -18.89 -55.50 -60.93
N LYS A 206 -19.43 -55.04 -62.07
CA LYS A 206 -20.11 -55.90 -63.04
C LYS A 206 -19.19 -56.97 -63.62
N GLN A 207 -17.93 -56.64 -63.89
CA GLN A 207 -16.93 -57.63 -64.34
C GLN A 207 -16.68 -58.69 -63.27
N GLY A 208 -16.59 -58.31 -62.00
CA GLY A 208 -16.48 -59.24 -60.87
C GLY A 208 -17.63 -60.24 -60.81
N TYR A 209 -18.86 -59.73 -60.95
CA TYR A 209 -20.09 -60.52 -60.98
C TYR A 209 -20.11 -61.52 -62.14
N GLU A 210 -19.89 -61.06 -63.38
CA GLU A 210 -19.91 -61.93 -64.56
C GLU A 210 -18.81 -62.99 -64.51
N ARG A 211 -17.65 -62.65 -63.93
CA ARG A 211 -16.53 -63.59 -63.80
C ARG A 211 -16.79 -64.67 -62.76
N ALA A 212 -17.46 -64.32 -61.66
CA ALA A 212 -17.92 -65.27 -60.67
C ALA A 212 -18.98 -66.21 -61.27
N LYS A 213 -19.94 -65.64 -62.00
CA LYS A 213 -21.00 -66.37 -62.71
C LYS A 213 -20.45 -67.38 -63.72
N PHE A 214 -19.47 -67.00 -64.51
CA PHE A 214 -18.87 -67.88 -65.52
C PHE A 214 -18.14 -69.09 -64.92
N ASN A 215 -17.60 -68.96 -63.70
CA ASN A 215 -16.81 -69.99 -63.03
C ASN A 215 -17.51 -70.59 -61.80
N ASN A 216 -18.83 -70.38 -61.65
CA ASN A 216 -19.63 -70.81 -60.51
C ASN A 216 -19.03 -70.40 -59.14
N GLY A 217 -18.30 -69.28 -59.09
CA GLY A 217 -17.63 -68.80 -57.89
C GLY A 217 -16.51 -69.72 -57.40
N ASP A 218 -15.76 -70.36 -58.32
CA ASP A 218 -14.52 -71.06 -58.00
C ASP A 218 -13.39 -70.06 -57.70
N HIS A 219 -12.91 -70.08 -56.46
CA HIS A 219 -11.86 -69.18 -55.99
C HIS A 219 -10.51 -69.44 -56.68
N GLN A 220 -10.23 -70.63 -57.21
CA GLN A 220 -8.95 -70.94 -57.84
C GLN A 220 -8.71 -70.12 -59.13
N VAL A 221 -9.79 -69.76 -59.84
CA VAL A 221 -9.76 -68.97 -61.08
C VAL A 221 -9.64 -67.46 -60.80
N LEU A 222 -9.83 -67.05 -59.54
CA LEU A 222 -9.77 -65.64 -59.11
C LEU A 222 -8.39 -65.03 -59.36
N THR A 223 -7.31 -65.77 -59.15
CA THR A 223 -5.92 -65.33 -59.37
C THR A 223 -5.69 -64.76 -60.78
N LYS A 224 -6.13 -65.48 -61.82
CA LYS A 224 -6.04 -65.02 -63.22
C LYS A 224 -6.92 -63.80 -63.51
N SER A 225 -8.04 -63.69 -62.80
CA SER A 225 -8.95 -62.56 -62.94
C SER A 225 -8.36 -61.30 -62.29
N LEU A 226 -7.71 -61.45 -61.12
CA LEU A 226 -6.95 -60.39 -60.46
C LEU A 226 -5.72 -59.96 -61.26
N ASP A 227 -5.03 -60.87 -61.95
CA ASP A 227 -3.97 -60.50 -62.91
C ASP A 227 -4.52 -59.63 -64.05
N THR A 228 -5.74 -59.89 -64.52
CA THR A 228 -6.39 -59.07 -65.55
C THR A 228 -6.76 -57.69 -65.00
N VAL A 229 -7.33 -57.62 -63.79
CA VAL A 229 -7.61 -56.36 -63.09
C VAL A 229 -6.32 -55.55 -62.91
N TYR A 230 -5.23 -56.20 -62.57
CA TYR A 230 -3.91 -55.59 -62.45
C TYR A 230 -3.38 -55.09 -63.80
N SER A 231 -3.45 -55.87 -64.87
CA SER A 231 -3.03 -55.42 -66.21
C SER A 231 -3.87 -54.25 -66.73
N VAL A 232 -5.18 -54.25 -66.48
CA VAL A 232 -6.05 -53.11 -66.81
C VAL A 232 -5.69 -51.89 -65.98
N PHE A 233 -5.39 -52.06 -64.69
CA PHE A 233 -4.88 -50.99 -63.84
C PHE A 233 -3.57 -50.40 -64.37
N ILE A 234 -2.62 -51.24 -64.80
CA ILE A 234 -1.36 -50.79 -65.45
C ILE A 234 -1.62 -50.11 -66.80
N ASN A 235 -2.56 -50.59 -67.60
CA ASN A 235 -2.88 -49.94 -68.89
C ASN A 235 -3.67 -48.63 -68.74
N ASP A 236 -4.52 -48.50 -67.72
CA ASP A 236 -5.20 -47.24 -67.36
C ASP A 236 -4.19 -46.14 -66.95
N ILE A 237 -2.97 -46.55 -66.58
CA ILE A 237 -1.85 -45.67 -66.27
C ILE A 237 -1.14 -45.21 -67.56
N ASP A 238 -0.97 -46.11 -68.53
CA ASP A 238 -0.25 -45.83 -69.79
C ASP A 238 -1.10 -45.08 -70.83
N VAL A 239 -2.43 -45.19 -70.77
CA VAL A 239 -3.34 -44.50 -71.68
C VAL A 239 -3.95 -43.28 -70.99
N VAL A 240 -3.50 -42.08 -71.37
CA VAL A 240 -4.29 -40.92 -71.82
C VAL A 240 -3.41 -39.65 -71.67
N ASP A 241 -2.76 -39.23 -72.76
CA ASP A 241 -2.08 -37.92 -72.88
C ASP A 241 -2.99 -36.73 -72.51
N ASP A 242 -4.31 -36.87 -72.65
CA ASP A 242 -5.28 -35.85 -72.25
C ASP A 242 -5.40 -35.68 -70.72
N LYS A 243 -5.22 -36.74 -69.92
CA LYS A 243 -5.26 -36.67 -68.44
C LYS A 243 -3.99 -36.00 -67.93
N LYS A 244 -2.83 -36.32 -68.53
CA LYS A 244 -1.55 -35.63 -68.26
C LYS A 244 -1.65 -34.14 -68.57
N ARG A 245 -2.16 -33.76 -69.75
CA ARG A 245 -2.36 -32.35 -70.12
C ARG A 245 -3.28 -31.62 -69.15
N ARG A 246 -4.42 -32.21 -68.77
CA ARG A 246 -5.35 -31.64 -67.77
C ARG A 246 -4.68 -31.44 -66.41
N LEU A 247 -3.89 -32.41 -65.96
CA LEU A 247 -3.19 -32.33 -64.68
C LEU A 247 -2.12 -31.24 -64.69
N ILE A 248 -1.34 -31.11 -65.77
CA ILE A 248 -0.35 -30.03 -65.95
C ILE A 248 -1.03 -28.65 -65.91
N THR A 249 -2.15 -28.47 -66.64
CA THR A 249 -2.90 -27.21 -66.61
C THR A 249 -3.42 -26.88 -65.20
N LYS A 250 -3.98 -27.87 -64.49
CA LYS A 250 -4.43 -27.69 -63.09
C LYS A 250 -3.27 -27.32 -62.15
N ILE A 251 -2.09 -27.91 -62.34
CA ILE A 251 -0.88 -27.59 -61.54
C ILE A 251 -0.45 -26.14 -61.78
N ASP A 252 -0.47 -25.65 -63.02
CA ASP A 252 -0.13 -24.26 -63.35
C ASP A 252 -1.15 -23.26 -62.78
N GLU A 253 -2.45 -23.55 -62.91
CA GLU A 253 -3.52 -22.75 -62.31
C GLU A 253 -3.39 -22.69 -60.78
N GLN A 254 -3.13 -23.84 -60.14
CA GLN A 254 -2.96 -23.92 -58.70
C GLN A 254 -1.70 -23.20 -58.22
N SER A 255 -0.62 -23.22 -59.01
CA SER A 255 0.62 -22.48 -58.73
C SER A 255 0.38 -20.97 -58.73
N ILE A 256 -0.28 -20.44 -59.77
CA ILE A 256 -0.64 -19.02 -59.86
C ILE A 256 -1.54 -18.62 -58.70
N LYS A 257 -2.58 -19.42 -58.41
CA LYS A 257 -3.50 -19.17 -57.29
C LYS A 257 -2.76 -19.11 -55.96
N SER A 258 -1.88 -20.08 -55.70
CA SER A 258 -1.12 -20.16 -54.44
C SER A 258 -0.13 -19.00 -54.29
N ILE A 259 0.49 -18.56 -55.38
CA ILE A 259 1.34 -17.36 -55.40
C ILE A 259 0.54 -16.10 -55.06
N ASN A 260 -0.62 -15.91 -55.68
CA ASN A 260 -1.47 -14.74 -55.42
C ASN A 260 -1.97 -14.73 -53.97
N THR A 261 -2.45 -15.88 -53.46
CA THR A 261 -2.87 -16.00 -52.05
C THR A 261 -1.73 -15.75 -51.07
N PHE A 262 -0.51 -16.20 -51.40
CA PHE A 262 0.68 -15.94 -50.59
C PHE A 262 1.04 -14.45 -50.56
N GLU A 263 0.97 -13.79 -51.72
CA GLU A 263 1.21 -12.33 -51.85
C GLU A 263 0.16 -11.50 -51.09
N GLU A 264 -1.12 -11.83 -51.23
CA GLU A 264 -2.20 -11.17 -50.50
C GLU A 264 -2.04 -11.31 -48.98
N ASN A 265 -1.71 -12.52 -48.48
CA ASN A 265 -1.50 -12.75 -47.05
C ASN A 265 -0.32 -11.93 -46.52
N LEU A 266 0.78 -11.90 -47.27
CA LEU A 266 1.99 -11.18 -46.86
C LEU A 266 1.78 -9.65 -46.91
N ASN A 267 1.05 -9.14 -47.90
CA ASN A 267 0.65 -7.73 -47.96
C ASN A 267 -0.28 -7.36 -46.81
N LEU A 268 -1.25 -8.21 -46.47
CA LEU A 268 -2.13 -8.00 -45.32
C LEU A 268 -1.33 -7.91 -44.02
N GLN A 269 -0.38 -8.85 -43.80
CA GLN A 269 0.52 -8.81 -42.63
C GLN A 269 1.34 -7.52 -42.56
N LEU A 270 1.83 -7.03 -43.70
CA LEU A 270 2.59 -5.77 -43.76
C LEU A 270 1.70 -4.56 -43.44
N GLN A 271 0.50 -4.50 -44.03
CA GLN A 271 -0.44 -3.41 -43.79
C GLN A 271 -0.88 -3.36 -42.32
N THR A 272 -1.10 -4.53 -41.70
CA THR A 272 -1.36 -4.62 -40.27
C THR A 272 -0.17 -4.05 -39.49
N ALA A 273 1.06 -4.56 -39.71
CA ALA A 273 2.25 -4.07 -39.00
C ALA A 273 2.54 -2.57 -39.22
N GLU A 274 2.22 -2.01 -40.38
CA GLU A 274 2.30 -0.57 -40.65
C GLU A 274 1.30 0.22 -39.80
N SER A 275 0.04 -0.22 -39.76
CA SER A 275 -1.00 0.43 -38.95
C SER A 275 -0.69 0.35 -37.46
N GLU A 276 -0.23 -0.80 -36.99
CA GLU A 276 0.24 -1.06 -35.63
C GLU A 276 1.39 -0.09 -35.25
N ALA A 277 2.38 0.05 -36.14
CA ALA A 277 3.50 0.98 -35.93
C ALA A 277 3.07 2.45 -35.93
N GLU A 278 2.16 2.87 -36.81
CA GLU A 278 1.62 4.23 -36.83
C GLU A 278 0.86 4.56 -35.54
N ASN A 279 0.02 3.63 -35.08
CA ASN A 279 -0.70 3.75 -33.81
C ASN A 279 0.28 3.79 -32.63
N GLY A 280 1.29 2.92 -32.63
CA GLY A 280 2.36 2.91 -31.63
C GLY A 280 3.12 4.24 -31.56
N ILE A 281 3.48 4.82 -32.72
CA ILE A 281 4.15 6.12 -32.84
C ILE A 281 3.26 7.25 -32.28
N LEU A 282 1.97 7.27 -32.63
CA LEU A 282 1.03 8.28 -32.14
C LEU A 282 0.85 8.19 -30.62
N ASN A 283 0.68 6.96 -30.11
CA ASN A 283 0.53 6.71 -28.67
C ASN A 283 1.79 7.11 -27.90
N ALA A 284 2.97 6.75 -28.39
CA ALA A 284 4.25 7.15 -27.80
C ALA A 284 4.40 8.68 -27.77
N LYS A 285 4.08 9.39 -28.86
CA LYS A 285 4.09 10.86 -28.89
C LYS A 285 3.15 11.49 -27.86
N ASN A 286 1.92 11.00 -27.76
CA ASN A 286 0.95 11.48 -26.78
C ASN A 286 1.44 11.24 -25.35
N LYS A 287 2.03 10.07 -25.09
CA LYS A 287 2.62 9.73 -23.79
C LYS A 287 3.78 10.66 -23.43
N LEU A 288 4.67 10.98 -24.38
CA LEU A 288 5.76 11.94 -24.16
C LEU A 288 5.24 13.35 -23.81
N ILE A 289 4.19 13.82 -24.50
CA ILE A 289 3.56 15.11 -24.20
C ILE A 289 2.96 15.11 -22.79
N SER A 290 2.26 14.04 -22.41
CA SER A 290 1.69 13.89 -21.06
C SER A 290 2.76 13.91 -19.99
N ILE A 291 3.80 13.09 -20.14
CA ILE A 291 4.92 13.01 -19.19
C ILE A 291 5.57 14.38 -19.02
N LYS A 292 5.85 15.08 -20.14
CA LYS A 292 6.44 16.42 -20.10
C LYS A 292 5.54 17.43 -19.37
N SER A 293 4.22 17.36 -19.58
CA SER A 293 3.27 18.21 -18.87
C SER A 293 3.28 17.93 -17.37
N ASP A 294 3.36 16.68 -16.95
CA ASP A 294 3.31 16.32 -15.54
C ASP A 294 4.61 16.69 -14.81
N VAL A 295 5.76 16.52 -15.47
CA VAL A 295 7.05 17.03 -14.96
C VAL A 295 7.00 18.54 -14.74
N GLU A 296 6.42 19.30 -15.68
CA GLU A 296 6.31 20.76 -15.55
C GLU A 296 5.38 21.19 -14.41
N LYS A 297 4.23 20.53 -14.24
CA LYS A 297 3.32 20.77 -13.10
C LYS A 297 4.03 20.52 -11.77
N ASN A 298 4.76 19.41 -11.67
CA ASN A 298 5.51 19.05 -10.48
C ASN A 298 6.62 20.08 -10.17
N LYS A 299 7.32 20.59 -11.20
CA LYS A 299 8.31 21.67 -11.03
C LYS A 299 7.68 22.94 -10.47
N GLN A 300 6.55 23.37 -11.01
CA GLN A 300 5.82 24.54 -10.51
C GLN A 300 5.34 24.33 -9.07
N TYR A 301 4.88 23.12 -8.74
CA TYR A 301 4.47 22.76 -7.39
C TYR A 301 5.65 22.83 -6.41
N ILE A 302 6.80 22.24 -6.75
CA ILE A 302 8.03 22.33 -5.94
C ILE A 302 8.44 23.79 -5.72
N GLU A 303 8.40 24.61 -6.77
CA GLU A 303 8.73 26.04 -6.65
C GLU A 303 7.78 26.78 -5.70
N SER A 304 6.49 26.46 -5.74
CA SER A 304 5.50 27.02 -4.81
C SER A 304 5.79 26.62 -3.36
N LEU A 305 6.17 25.37 -3.10
CA LEU A 305 6.52 24.89 -1.75
C LEU A 305 7.79 25.58 -1.22
N LYS A 306 8.81 25.73 -2.07
CA LYS A 306 10.07 26.41 -1.72
C LYS A 306 9.83 27.91 -1.42
N ASN A 307 9.14 28.61 -2.31
CA ASN A 307 9.00 30.07 -2.22
C ASN A 307 7.94 30.54 -1.22
N ILE A 308 6.88 29.75 -0.99
CA ILE A 308 5.77 30.15 -0.11
C ILE A 308 5.97 29.53 1.28
N LYS A 309 6.00 28.19 1.38
CA LYS A 309 5.99 27.52 2.68
C LYS A 309 7.35 27.59 3.38
N ILE A 310 8.43 27.09 2.76
CA ILE A 310 9.76 27.04 3.39
C ILE A 310 10.22 28.45 3.77
N LEU A 311 10.14 29.39 2.83
CA LEU A 311 10.55 30.78 3.07
C LEU A 311 9.76 31.43 4.23
N SER A 312 8.47 31.11 4.37
CA SER A 312 7.64 31.60 5.48
C SER A 312 8.09 31.03 6.83
N HIS A 313 8.35 29.73 6.92
CA HIS A 313 8.82 29.08 8.13
C HIS A 313 10.22 29.59 8.53
N GLU A 314 11.13 29.73 7.56
CA GLU A 314 12.47 30.27 7.80
C GLU A 314 12.43 31.72 8.31
N LYS A 315 11.50 32.54 7.81
CA LYS A 315 11.28 33.89 8.33
C LYS A 315 10.81 33.88 9.78
N ILE A 316 9.82 33.06 10.11
CA ILE A 316 9.28 32.92 11.48
C ILE A 316 10.38 32.44 12.44
N ILE A 317 11.16 31.43 12.03
CA ILE A 317 12.31 30.92 12.79
C ILE A 317 13.32 32.04 13.06
N SER A 318 13.64 32.86 12.06
CA SER A 318 14.56 33.99 12.21
C SER A 318 14.04 35.02 13.23
N GLU A 319 12.75 35.37 13.17
CA GLU A 319 12.12 36.30 14.11
C GLU A 319 12.17 35.79 15.56
N PHE A 320 11.88 34.49 15.78
CA PHE A 320 11.98 33.89 17.12
C PHE A 320 13.43 33.81 17.60
N LYS A 321 14.39 33.43 16.75
CA LYS A 321 15.82 33.40 17.09
C LYS A 321 16.34 34.78 17.49
N GLU A 322 15.89 35.83 16.81
CA GLU A 322 16.23 37.22 17.17
C GLU A 322 15.63 37.61 18.53
N LYS A 323 14.36 37.29 18.78
CA LYS A 323 13.72 37.54 20.08
C LYS A 323 14.41 36.79 21.23
N ILE A 324 14.81 35.53 21.02
CA ILE A 324 15.58 34.75 22.00
C ILE A 324 16.92 35.43 22.28
N ARG A 325 17.64 35.86 21.24
CA ARG A 325 18.94 36.54 21.38
C ARG A 325 18.79 37.86 22.17
N ASN A 326 17.72 38.61 21.95
CA ASN A 326 17.42 39.82 22.71
C ASN A 326 17.09 39.49 24.17
N ALA A 327 16.23 38.50 24.43
CA ALA A 327 15.88 38.04 25.78
C ALA A 327 17.09 37.52 26.58
N GLN A 328 18.08 36.92 25.92
CA GLN A 328 19.35 36.46 26.53
C GLN A 328 20.31 37.62 26.87
N ARG A 329 20.29 38.71 26.10
CA ARG A 329 21.17 39.88 26.30
C ARG A 329 20.63 40.84 27.37
N ASP A 330 19.31 40.92 27.50
CA ASP A 330 18.64 41.91 28.32
C ASP A 330 18.20 41.33 29.67
N PHE A 331 19.09 41.28 30.66
CA PHE A 331 18.68 41.25 32.08
C PHE A 331 18.17 42.64 32.47
N ILE A 332 16.91 42.94 32.13
CA ILE A 332 16.29 44.21 32.50
C ILE A 332 15.75 44.06 33.92
N ILE A 333 16.48 44.60 34.91
CA ILE A 333 15.89 44.88 36.22
C ILE A 333 14.71 45.84 35.95
N PRO A 334 13.45 45.48 36.27
CA PRO A 334 12.33 46.36 36.02
C PRO A 334 12.54 47.69 36.77
N LYS A 335 12.27 48.81 36.07
CA LYS A 335 12.41 50.16 36.65
C LYS A 335 11.57 50.26 37.92
N PHE A 336 12.15 50.79 39.00
CA PHE A 336 11.45 50.94 40.27
C PHE A 336 10.27 51.89 40.10
N LYS A 337 9.06 51.38 40.37
CA LYS A 337 7.80 52.14 40.27
C LYS A 337 7.66 53.08 41.46
N TRP A 338 8.46 54.16 41.50
CA TRP A 338 8.45 55.16 42.57
C TRP A 338 7.04 55.74 42.83
N TYR A 339 6.24 55.88 41.77
CA TYR A 339 4.87 56.37 41.86
C TYR A 339 3.92 55.41 42.61
N GLU A 340 4.17 54.09 42.60
CA GLU A 340 3.40 53.13 43.41
C GLU A 340 4.00 52.99 44.81
N PHE A 341 5.33 53.00 44.91
CA PHE A 341 6.03 52.77 46.17
C PHE A 341 5.78 53.87 47.21
N ILE A 342 5.93 55.14 46.83
CA ILE A 342 5.86 56.26 47.78
C ILE A 342 4.49 56.33 48.46
N PRO A 343 3.34 56.31 47.74
CA PRO A 343 2.02 56.34 48.37
C PRO A 343 1.75 55.12 49.26
N VAL A 344 2.16 53.92 48.83
CA VAL A 344 1.97 52.69 49.60
C VAL A 344 2.82 52.71 50.88
N LEU A 345 4.06 53.18 50.82
CA LEU A 345 4.91 53.34 51.98
C LEU A 345 4.31 54.33 52.99
N ILE A 346 3.88 55.50 52.52
CA ILE A 346 3.23 56.52 53.36
C ILE A 346 1.96 55.95 54.00
N ALA A 347 1.11 55.26 53.21
CA ALA A 347 -0.12 54.65 53.73
C ALA A 347 0.17 53.62 54.85
N ASN A 348 1.20 52.78 54.70
CA ASN A 348 1.61 51.84 55.74
C ASN A 348 2.10 52.56 57.01
N ILE A 349 2.93 53.61 56.89
CA ILE A 349 3.40 54.41 58.03
C ILE A 349 2.23 55.07 58.76
N CYS A 350 1.30 55.69 58.02
CA CYS A 350 0.11 56.33 58.58
C CYS A 350 -0.78 55.31 59.30
N LEU A 351 -1.04 54.14 58.71
CA LEU A 351 -1.87 53.10 59.32
C LEU A 351 -1.24 52.50 60.58
N ILE A 352 0.07 52.22 60.57
CA ILE A 352 0.77 51.74 61.76
C ILE A 352 0.73 52.79 62.88
N THR A 353 0.97 54.06 62.56
CA THR A 353 0.92 55.15 63.54
C THR A 353 -0.48 55.32 64.12
N TYR A 354 -1.51 55.30 63.26
CA TYR A 354 -2.91 55.35 63.67
C TYR A 354 -3.27 54.19 64.62
N LEU A 355 -2.96 52.95 64.22
CA LEU A 355 -3.24 51.77 65.04
C LEU A 355 -2.48 51.78 66.36
N PHE A 356 -1.24 52.29 66.35
CA PHE A 356 -0.45 52.42 67.57
C PHE A 356 -1.11 53.39 68.56
N ILE A 357 -1.54 54.58 68.11
CA ILE A 357 -2.24 55.55 68.97
C ILE A 357 -3.59 54.99 69.44
N PHE A 358 -4.34 54.36 68.53
CA PHE A 358 -5.65 53.78 68.81
C PHE A 358 -5.58 52.67 69.89
N TYR A 359 -4.72 51.67 69.70
CA TYR A 359 -4.58 50.58 70.67
C TYR A 359 -3.87 51.02 71.95
N SER A 360 -3.01 52.04 71.91
CA SER A 360 -2.46 52.67 73.13
C SER A 360 -3.56 53.35 73.95
N SER A 361 -4.50 54.03 73.28
CA SER A 361 -5.67 54.66 73.92
C SER A 361 -6.57 53.60 74.55
N ALA A 362 -6.89 52.54 73.81
CA ALA A 362 -7.66 51.41 74.33
C ALA A 362 -7.00 50.74 75.54
N CYS A 363 -5.67 50.59 75.51
CA CYS A 363 -4.89 50.03 76.61
C CYS A 363 -4.94 50.91 77.86
N TYR A 364 -4.79 52.23 77.71
CA TYR A 364 -4.90 53.18 78.82
C TYR A 364 -6.30 53.16 79.44
N ILE A 365 -7.34 53.13 78.59
CA ILE A 365 -8.73 53.02 79.05
C ILE A 365 -8.95 51.74 79.88
N LEU A 366 -8.38 50.63 79.43
CA LEU A 366 -8.52 49.33 80.09
C LEU A 366 -7.80 49.27 81.44
N LEU A 367 -6.60 49.85 81.55
CA LEU A 367 -5.74 49.70 82.73
C LEU A 367 -5.92 50.80 83.78
N PHE A 368 -6.08 52.06 83.36
CA PHE A 368 -5.92 53.20 84.27
C PHE A 368 -7.12 54.15 84.27
N ALA A 369 -7.91 54.23 83.19
CA ALA A 369 -8.94 55.27 83.11
C ALA A 369 -10.02 55.20 84.19
N VAL A 370 -10.45 54.00 84.60
CA VAL A 370 -11.46 53.84 85.65
C VAL A 370 -10.93 54.34 87.00
N GLU A 371 -9.70 53.97 87.35
CA GLU A 371 -9.06 54.40 88.60
C GLU A 371 -8.76 55.91 88.59
N ASP A 372 -8.26 56.43 87.46
CA ASP A 372 -7.92 57.84 87.32
C ASP A 372 -9.16 58.74 87.36
N SER A 373 -10.29 58.29 86.81
CA SER A 373 -11.55 59.03 86.93
C SER A 373 -12.15 58.98 88.34
N ARG A 374 -11.95 57.88 89.10
CA ARG A 374 -12.34 57.82 90.51
C ARG A 374 -11.49 58.78 91.34
N ALA A 375 -10.16 58.73 91.16
CA ALA A 375 -9.22 59.60 91.86
C ALA A 375 -9.44 61.09 91.55
N ALA A 376 -9.71 61.46 90.29
CA ALA A 376 -10.01 62.84 89.92
C ALA A 376 -11.30 63.35 90.57
N ARG A 377 -12.33 62.50 90.67
CA ARG A 377 -13.60 62.84 91.34
C ARG A 377 -13.44 62.96 92.85
N GLU A 378 -12.66 62.08 93.49
CA GLU A 378 -12.32 62.19 94.91
C GLU A 378 -11.55 63.48 95.22
N ALA A 379 -10.77 63.99 94.27
CA ALA A 379 -10.07 65.27 94.34
C ALA A 379 -10.95 66.49 94.01
N GLY A 380 -12.25 66.31 93.72
CA GLY A 380 -13.20 67.39 93.42
C GLY A 380 -13.05 68.02 92.03
N LEU A 381 -12.34 67.37 91.10
CA LEU A 381 -12.20 67.78 89.70
C LEU A 381 -13.30 67.13 88.84
N ASP A 382 -13.73 67.83 87.78
CA ASP A 382 -14.64 67.25 86.78
C ASP A 382 -14.03 65.99 86.15
N SER A 383 -14.88 65.00 85.86
CA SER A 383 -14.43 63.75 85.24
C SER A 383 -13.72 64.04 83.92
N LEU A 384 -12.52 63.49 83.74
CA LEU A 384 -11.75 63.63 82.51
C LEU A 384 -12.61 63.22 81.30
N PRO A 385 -12.72 64.05 80.25
CA PRO A 385 -13.43 63.67 79.03
C PRO A 385 -12.65 62.55 78.34
N MET A 386 -13.18 61.33 78.39
CA MET A 386 -12.53 60.17 77.81
C MET A 386 -12.96 59.99 76.37
N GLU A 387 -12.06 60.38 75.47
CA GLU A 387 -12.15 60.10 74.04
C GLU A 387 -11.55 58.72 73.76
N ILE A 388 -12.24 57.93 72.93
CA ILE A 388 -11.77 56.61 72.45
C ILE A 388 -10.41 56.73 71.75
N PHE A 389 -10.13 57.91 71.20
CA PHE A 389 -8.84 58.27 70.62
C PHE A 389 -8.20 59.36 71.47
N ASN A 390 -7.26 59.00 72.34
CA ASN A 390 -6.52 59.95 73.17
C ASN A 390 -5.04 59.99 72.75
N PRO A 391 -4.59 61.02 72.01
CA PRO A 391 -3.20 61.16 71.61
C PRO A 391 -2.20 61.19 72.78
N GLN A 392 -2.66 61.57 73.97
CA GLN A 392 -1.85 61.65 75.19
C GLN A 392 -1.92 60.36 76.02
N ALA A 393 -2.65 59.32 75.59
CA ALA A 393 -2.74 58.05 76.33
C ALA A 393 -1.36 57.43 76.62
N LEU A 394 -0.43 57.56 75.67
CA LEU A 394 0.93 57.07 75.83
C LEU A 394 1.69 57.84 76.93
N SER A 395 1.62 59.17 76.94
CA SER A 395 2.29 59.99 77.96
C SER A 395 1.67 59.79 79.33
N LEU A 396 0.34 59.74 79.42
CA LEU A 396 -0.39 59.50 80.67
C LEU A 396 -0.03 58.13 81.28
N THR A 397 0.11 57.10 80.44
CA THR A 397 0.54 55.77 80.90
C THR A 397 1.99 55.76 81.37
N LEU A 398 2.87 56.53 80.72
CA LEU A 398 4.29 56.63 81.09
C LEU A 398 4.48 57.32 82.45
N GLU A 399 3.64 58.30 82.79
CA GLU A 399 3.64 58.98 84.09
C GLU A 399 3.28 58.05 85.25
N LYS A 400 2.53 56.97 84.97
CA LYS A 400 2.13 55.94 85.95
C LYS A 400 3.20 54.86 86.18
N GLY A 401 4.31 54.91 85.43
CA GLY A 401 5.49 54.04 85.61
C GLY A 401 5.97 53.34 84.33
N GLY A 402 7.24 52.94 84.29
CA GLY A 402 7.88 52.35 83.10
C GLY A 402 7.31 51.00 82.65
N SER A 403 6.62 50.27 83.52
CA SER A 403 5.94 49.01 83.18
C SER A 403 4.70 49.21 82.30
N GLY A 404 4.02 50.35 82.39
CA GLY A 404 2.85 50.67 81.55
C GLY A 404 3.20 50.76 80.06
N PHE A 405 4.40 51.25 79.74
CA PHE A 405 4.90 51.31 78.37
C PHE A 405 5.10 49.92 77.74
N ILE A 406 5.69 48.99 78.50
CA ILE A 406 5.89 47.61 78.04
C ILE A 406 4.55 46.95 77.75
N PHE A 407 3.55 47.20 78.60
CA PHE A 407 2.22 46.64 78.41
C PHE A 407 1.53 47.22 77.18
N ILE A 408 1.59 48.53 76.93
CA ILE A 408 1.11 49.16 75.69
C ILE A 408 1.78 48.53 74.47
N LEU A 409 3.11 48.40 74.50
CA LEU A 409 3.86 47.84 73.37
C LEU A 409 3.40 46.41 73.04
N LEU A 410 3.24 45.56 74.06
CA LEU A 410 2.74 44.19 73.87
C LEU A 410 1.29 44.19 73.39
N PHE A 411 0.44 45.04 73.97
CA PHE A 411 -0.98 45.14 73.64
C PHE A 411 -1.21 45.55 72.18
N VAL A 412 -0.46 46.54 71.69
CA VAL A 412 -0.50 46.98 70.29
C VAL A 412 0.10 45.92 69.35
N SER A 413 1.20 45.26 69.76
CA SER A 413 1.92 44.32 68.89
C SER A 413 1.13 43.07 68.55
N ILE A 414 0.25 42.59 69.43
CA ILE A 414 -0.51 41.34 69.23
C ILE A 414 -1.49 41.44 68.03
N PRO A 415 -2.41 42.43 67.96
CA PRO A 415 -3.25 42.61 66.78
C PRO A 415 -2.46 42.90 65.50
N LEU A 416 -1.38 43.70 65.59
CA LEU A 416 -0.51 43.97 64.44
C LEU A 416 0.18 42.72 63.92
N PHE A 417 0.64 41.83 64.81
CA PHE A 417 1.25 40.56 64.44
C PHE A 417 0.27 39.66 63.68
N CYS A 418 -1.00 39.58 64.13
CA CYS A 418 -2.05 38.85 63.42
C CYS A 418 -2.31 39.43 62.02
N ALA A 419 -2.29 40.76 61.86
CA ALA A 419 -2.44 41.42 60.56
C ALA A 419 -1.23 41.17 59.62
N LEU A 420 -0.02 41.08 60.17
CA LEU A 420 1.24 40.98 59.42
C LEU A 420 1.83 39.57 59.37
N LEU A 421 1.03 38.53 59.66
CA LEU A 421 1.51 37.14 59.79
C LEU A 421 2.21 36.58 58.53
N LYS A 422 1.90 37.13 57.36
CA LYS A 422 2.53 36.76 56.07
C LYS A 422 4.05 36.92 56.06
N LEU A 423 4.60 37.75 56.95
CA LEU A 423 6.06 37.88 57.14
C LEU A 423 6.71 36.61 57.71
N PHE A 424 5.97 35.84 58.51
CA PHE A 424 6.50 34.73 59.29
C PHE A 424 6.14 33.35 58.70
N THR A 425 5.14 33.28 57.82
CA THR A 425 4.72 32.01 57.19
C THR A 425 4.22 32.22 55.76
N LYS A 426 4.49 31.23 54.89
CA LYS A 426 3.98 31.18 53.52
C LYS A 426 2.72 30.31 53.39
N LYS A 427 2.27 29.65 54.47
CA LYS A 427 1.11 28.76 54.45
C LYS A 427 -0.20 29.57 54.45
N ALA A 428 -0.86 29.65 53.30
CA ALA A 428 -2.07 30.46 53.08
C ALA A 428 -3.18 30.19 54.12
N TRP A 429 -3.42 28.92 54.48
CA TRP A 429 -4.45 28.57 55.46
C TRP A 429 -4.15 29.12 56.87
N VAL A 430 -2.88 29.10 57.31
CA VAL A 430 -2.47 29.62 58.62
C VAL A 430 -2.68 31.14 58.68
N ILE A 431 -2.30 31.84 57.60
CA ILE A 431 -2.50 33.29 57.47
C ILE A 431 -3.98 33.64 57.54
N PHE A 432 -4.82 32.92 56.79
CA PHE A 432 -6.26 33.17 56.78
C PHE A 432 -6.91 32.96 58.15
N VAL A 433 -6.62 31.82 58.79
CA VAL A 433 -7.19 31.48 60.10
C VAL A 433 -6.74 32.46 61.18
N MET A 434 -5.45 32.73 61.30
CA MET A 434 -4.91 33.63 62.32
C MET A 434 -5.30 35.10 62.08
N PHE A 435 -5.50 35.50 60.83
CA PHE A 435 -6.00 36.84 60.52
C PHE A 435 -7.48 36.96 60.91
N ILE A 436 -8.35 36.10 60.39
CA ILE A 436 -9.79 36.19 60.66
C ILE A 436 -10.09 35.94 62.12
N ILE A 437 -9.62 34.82 62.69
CA ILE A 437 -9.91 34.45 64.07
C ILE A 437 -9.13 35.35 65.04
N GLY A 438 -7.85 35.61 64.77
CA GLY A 438 -7.02 36.43 65.67
C GLY A 438 -7.48 37.88 65.71
N VAL A 439 -7.63 38.55 64.57
CA VAL A 439 -8.07 39.96 64.53
C VAL A 439 -9.50 40.08 65.07
N PHE A 440 -10.43 39.24 64.64
CA PHE A 440 -11.82 39.33 65.11
C PHE A 440 -11.92 39.09 66.62
N LEU A 441 -11.29 38.04 67.16
CA LEU A 441 -11.38 37.74 68.59
C LEU A 441 -10.69 38.78 69.44
N ILE A 442 -9.47 39.20 69.06
CA ILE A 442 -8.69 40.16 69.84
C ILE A 442 -9.38 41.52 69.82
N ASP A 443 -9.79 42.01 68.64
CA ASP A 443 -10.41 43.32 68.52
C ASP A 443 -11.81 43.35 69.18
N THR A 444 -12.58 42.27 69.09
CA THR A 444 -13.86 42.12 69.85
C THR A 444 -13.62 42.16 71.35
N ALA A 445 -12.59 41.47 71.86
CA ALA A 445 -12.26 41.46 73.28
C ALA A 445 -11.82 42.85 73.78
N ILE A 446 -11.05 43.58 72.97
CA ILE A 446 -10.64 44.96 73.25
C ILE A 446 -11.85 45.88 73.27
N ALA A 447 -12.70 45.84 72.24
CA ALA A 447 -13.92 46.63 72.16
C ALA A 447 -14.86 46.39 73.35
N TYR A 448 -15.04 45.12 73.74
CA TYR A 448 -15.82 44.74 74.92
C TYR A 448 -15.26 45.36 76.19
N LYS A 449 -13.95 45.23 76.41
CA LYS A 449 -13.31 45.75 77.63
C LYS A 449 -13.30 47.27 77.70
N VAL A 450 -13.07 47.95 76.58
CA VAL A 450 -13.11 49.41 76.50
C VAL A 450 -14.53 49.93 76.76
N SER A 451 -15.55 49.31 76.14
CA SER A 451 -16.96 49.65 76.39
C SER A 451 -17.36 49.41 77.85
N ALA A 452 -16.95 48.28 78.44
CA ALA A 452 -17.19 47.98 79.86
C ALA A 452 -16.51 49.01 80.79
N ALA A 453 -15.28 49.42 80.48
CA ALA A 453 -14.56 50.43 81.24
C ALA A 453 -15.27 51.80 81.18
N ILE A 454 -15.66 52.25 79.97
CA ILE A 454 -16.40 53.50 79.78
C ILE A 454 -17.76 53.45 80.50
N TYR A 455 -18.47 52.32 80.43
CA TYR A 455 -19.75 52.15 81.11
C TYR A 455 -19.60 52.19 82.63
N GLN A 456 -18.59 51.50 83.18
CA GLN A 456 -18.30 51.52 84.61
C GLN A 456 -18.03 52.95 85.09
N MET A 457 -17.31 53.75 84.30
CA MET A 457 -17.06 55.15 84.63
C MET A 457 -18.34 55.99 84.66
N LYS A 458 -19.25 55.78 83.69
CA LYS A 458 -20.57 56.45 83.67
C LYS A 458 -21.46 56.02 84.84
N TYR A 459 -21.38 54.76 85.25
CA TYR A 459 -22.05 54.26 86.45
C TYR A 459 -21.49 54.93 87.72
N ASP A 460 -20.16 54.97 87.85
CA ASP A 460 -19.48 55.64 88.95
C ASP A 460 -19.73 57.16 88.94
N ALA A 461 -20.16 57.73 87.80
CA ALA A 461 -20.58 59.12 87.64
C ALA A 461 -22.02 59.44 88.05
N GLY A 462 -22.84 58.42 88.28
CA GLY A 462 -24.27 58.61 88.51
C GLY A 462 -25.06 58.98 87.25
N ASP A 463 -24.41 58.93 86.07
CA ASP A 463 -25.09 59.14 84.78
C ASP A 463 -25.97 57.95 84.40
N ILE A 464 -25.69 56.77 84.99
CA ILE A 464 -26.38 55.50 84.72
C ILE A 464 -26.56 54.74 86.04
N ASN A 465 -27.75 54.20 86.30
CA ASN A 465 -28.10 53.54 87.58
C ASN A 465 -28.01 52.01 87.56
N GLU A 466 -27.60 51.41 86.44
CA GLU A 466 -27.57 49.95 86.26
C GLU A 466 -26.14 49.41 86.17
N VAL A 467 -25.91 48.23 86.73
CA VAL A 467 -24.60 47.55 86.70
C VAL A 467 -24.36 46.94 85.30
N TRP A 468 -23.08 46.90 84.89
CA TRP A 468 -22.66 46.31 83.62
C TRP A 468 -23.09 44.85 83.48
N GLN A 469 -23.68 44.51 82.33
CA GLN A 469 -24.05 43.15 81.95
C GLN A 469 -23.44 42.83 80.58
N PHE A 470 -23.07 41.57 80.37
CA PHE A 470 -22.40 41.13 79.14
C PHE A 470 -23.17 41.49 77.86
N GLU A 471 -24.50 41.37 77.87
CA GLU A 471 -25.36 41.64 76.70
C GLU A 471 -25.39 43.12 76.30
N LYS A 472 -25.14 44.04 77.24
CA LYS A 472 -25.17 45.48 76.98
C LYS A 472 -24.01 45.96 76.10
N ALA A 473 -22.93 45.20 76.03
CA ALA A 473 -21.80 45.50 75.14
C ALA A 473 -22.25 45.58 73.67
N PHE A 474 -23.16 44.71 73.24
CA PHE A 474 -23.67 44.68 71.87
C PHE A 474 -24.72 45.76 71.58
N THR A 475 -25.10 46.55 72.58
CA THR A 475 -25.99 47.70 72.43
C THR A 475 -25.27 49.03 72.62
N ASP A 476 -24.03 49.03 73.12
CA ASP A 476 -23.24 50.24 73.34
C ASP A 476 -22.61 50.74 72.02
N PRO A 477 -22.89 51.98 71.58
CA PRO A 477 -22.22 52.56 70.41
C PRO A 477 -20.69 52.56 70.49
N ASN A 478 -20.12 52.65 71.70
CA ASN A 478 -18.66 52.67 71.89
C ASN A 478 -18.02 51.31 71.55
N PHE A 479 -18.74 50.20 71.76
CA PHE A 479 -18.27 48.87 71.36
C PHE A 479 -18.09 48.81 69.84
N TYR A 480 -19.11 49.17 69.07
CA TYR A 480 -19.03 49.17 67.61
C TYR A 480 -18.02 50.17 67.07
N LEU A 481 -17.89 51.33 67.72
CA LEU A 481 -16.91 52.33 67.32
C LEU A 481 -15.47 51.80 67.48
N VAL A 482 -15.15 51.17 68.61
CA VAL A 482 -13.82 50.57 68.84
C VAL A 482 -13.58 49.38 67.90
N PHE A 483 -14.56 48.49 67.77
CA PHE A 483 -14.47 47.30 66.91
C PHE A 483 -14.33 47.64 65.42
N LEU A 484 -15.12 48.60 64.91
CA LEU A 484 -15.02 48.99 63.50
C LEU A 484 -13.71 49.73 63.23
N LEU A 485 -13.31 50.68 64.09
CA LEU A 485 -12.11 51.49 63.85
C LEU A 485 -10.81 50.70 64.03
N GLY A 486 -10.76 49.76 64.97
CA GLY A 486 -9.61 48.88 65.20
C GLY A 486 -9.49 47.80 64.12
N GLY A 487 -10.56 47.00 63.95
CA GLY A 487 -10.61 45.92 62.98
C GLY A 487 -10.45 46.40 61.53
N PHE A 488 -11.13 47.47 61.12
CA PHE A 488 -10.97 48.04 59.78
C PHE A 488 -9.54 48.55 59.53
N GLY A 489 -8.93 49.20 60.53
CA GLY A 489 -7.55 49.65 60.44
C GLY A 489 -6.55 48.51 60.23
N LEU A 490 -6.75 47.37 60.91
CA LEU A 490 -5.92 46.16 60.73
C LEU A 490 -6.13 45.50 59.36
N VAL A 491 -7.37 45.48 58.85
CA VAL A 491 -7.67 45.00 57.50
C VAL A 491 -6.99 45.87 56.44
N MET A 492 -7.10 47.19 56.55
CA MET A 492 -6.43 48.13 55.65
C MET A 492 -4.91 47.99 55.70
N LEU A 493 -4.34 47.78 56.90
CA LEU A 493 -2.90 47.53 57.06
C LEU A 493 -2.48 46.24 56.33
N LYS A 494 -3.23 45.14 56.44
CA LYS A 494 -2.93 43.90 55.71
C LYS A 494 -2.84 44.14 54.21
N PHE A 495 -3.82 44.82 53.61
CA PHE A 495 -3.84 45.08 52.16
C PHE A 495 -2.70 46.01 51.73
N ALA A 496 -2.50 47.12 52.45
CA ALA A 496 -1.42 48.06 52.17
C ALA A 496 -0.04 47.39 52.25
N PHE A 497 0.14 46.49 53.21
CA PHE A 497 1.39 45.78 53.41
C PHE A 497 1.62 44.68 52.37
N GLU A 498 0.58 43.95 51.95
CA GLU A 498 0.68 42.97 50.87
C GLU A 498 1.08 43.63 49.53
N LYS A 499 0.53 44.81 49.24
CA LYS A 499 0.92 45.59 48.05
C LYS A 499 2.37 46.07 48.15
N LEU A 500 2.85 46.45 49.34
CA LEU A 500 4.24 46.83 49.57
C LEU A 500 5.20 45.67 49.26
N ILE A 501 4.93 44.47 49.79
CA ILE A 501 5.74 43.27 49.53
C ILE A 501 5.79 42.93 48.04
N SER A 502 4.65 42.99 47.34
CA SER A 502 4.58 42.67 45.90
C SER A 502 5.51 43.52 45.03
N ILE A 503 5.76 44.78 45.41
CA ILE A 503 6.69 45.68 44.68
C ILE A 503 8.14 45.19 44.81
N PHE A 504 8.51 44.56 45.92
CA PHE A 504 9.83 43.98 46.13
C PHE A 504 9.97 42.59 45.49
N ASP A 505 8.92 41.76 45.53
CA ASP A 505 8.92 40.44 44.88
C ASP A 505 9.10 40.52 43.36
N GLU A 506 8.51 41.53 42.70
CA GLU A 506 8.70 41.81 41.27
C GLU A 506 10.17 42.09 40.89
N ARG A 507 11.03 42.43 41.86
CA ARG A 507 12.45 42.77 41.67
C ARG A 507 13.40 41.70 42.20
N ASN A 508 12.89 40.58 42.71
CA ASN A 508 13.74 39.47 43.11
C ASN A 508 14.48 38.93 41.87
N PRO A 509 15.82 38.99 41.81
CA PRO A 509 16.58 38.56 40.65
C PRO A 509 16.31 37.10 40.27
N ASP A 510 16.02 36.24 41.25
CA ASP A 510 15.72 34.82 41.02
C ASP A 510 14.37 34.61 40.31
N VAL A 511 13.38 35.46 40.60
CA VAL A 511 12.05 35.38 39.98
C VAL A 511 12.07 35.91 38.55
N ALA A 512 12.81 36.99 38.31
CA ALA A 512 12.96 37.57 36.98
C ALA A 512 13.76 36.66 36.04
N THR A 513 14.85 36.06 36.54
CA THR A 513 15.64 35.07 35.79
C THR A 513 14.83 33.81 35.50
N LEU A 514 14.06 33.30 36.46
CA LEU A 514 13.17 32.15 36.23
C LEU A 514 12.15 32.45 35.12
N LYS A 515 11.46 33.59 35.18
CA LYS A 515 10.47 33.97 34.16
C LYS A 515 11.10 34.14 32.77
N ASN A 516 12.28 34.76 32.68
CA ASN A 516 12.98 34.92 31.41
C ASN A 516 13.47 33.58 30.86
N SER A 517 13.99 32.71 31.72
CA SER A 517 14.41 31.35 31.33
C SER A 517 13.26 30.53 30.77
N LEU A 518 12.08 30.59 31.40
CA LEU A 518 10.88 29.89 30.94
C LEU A 518 10.38 30.43 29.60
N LEU A 519 10.44 31.75 29.40
CA LEU A 519 10.11 32.37 28.11
C LEU A 519 11.07 31.92 26.99
N ILE A 520 12.38 31.90 27.27
CA ILE A 520 13.40 31.42 26.32
C ILE A 520 13.16 29.94 25.97
N THR A 521 12.84 29.10 26.95
CA THR A 521 12.50 27.69 26.73
C THR A 521 11.28 27.56 25.82
N GLN A 522 10.21 28.31 26.09
CA GLN A 522 9.00 28.28 25.27
C GLN A 522 9.28 28.73 23.82
N MET A 523 10.00 29.84 23.63
CA MET A 523 10.34 30.33 22.29
C MET A 523 11.26 29.36 21.54
N SER A 524 12.14 28.67 22.26
CA SER A 524 13.04 27.67 21.67
C SER A 524 12.27 26.42 21.23
N GLU A 525 11.22 26.04 21.96
CA GLU A 525 10.28 24.98 21.54
C GLU A 525 9.49 25.40 20.30
N ASP A 526 9.00 26.64 20.23
CA ASP A 526 8.31 27.16 19.04
C ASP A 526 9.23 27.15 17.80
N VAL A 527 10.51 27.51 17.96
CA VAL A 527 11.51 27.40 16.89
C VAL A 527 11.64 25.96 16.41
N ARG A 528 11.74 25.00 17.34
CA ARG A 528 11.86 23.58 16.99
C ARG A 528 10.64 23.10 16.20
N GLN A 529 9.43 23.46 16.62
CA GLN A 529 8.20 23.09 15.90
C GLN A 529 8.15 23.66 14.48
N GLU A 530 8.61 24.89 14.27
CA GLU A 530 8.69 25.48 12.93
C GLU A 530 9.81 24.85 12.08
N GLU A 531 10.94 24.47 12.69
CA GLU A 531 12.00 23.70 12.02
C GLU A 531 11.49 22.32 11.57
N ASP A 532 10.71 21.62 12.41
CA ASP A 532 10.09 20.34 12.07
C ASP A 532 9.09 20.48 10.91
N LYS A 533 8.27 21.54 10.90
CA LYS A 533 7.37 21.84 9.77
C LYS A 533 8.14 22.13 8.48
N SER A 534 9.24 22.89 8.56
CA SER A 534 10.11 23.15 7.42
C SER A 534 10.75 21.87 6.89
N LEU A 535 11.14 20.95 7.78
CA LEU A 535 11.68 19.65 7.40
C LEU A 535 10.64 18.77 6.70
N ALA A 536 9.41 18.72 7.19
CA ALA A 536 8.31 17.98 6.55
C ALA A 536 8.02 18.49 5.13
N VAL A 537 8.04 19.80 4.91
CA VAL A 537 7.89 20.38 3.55
C VAL A 537 9.08 20.03 2.64
N LYS A 538 10.30 19.93 3.19
CA LYS A 538 11.48 19.48 2.43
C LYS A 538 11.35 18.01 2.01
N GLU A 539 10.84 17.15 2.89
CA GLU A 539 10.56 15.75 2.58
C GLU A 539 9.49 15.61 1.47
N GLU A 540 8.43 16.43 1.52
CA GLU A 540 7.43 16.52 0.46
C GLU A 540 8.08 16.90 -0.89
N ILE A 541 8.98 17.88 -0.90
CA ILE A 541 9.74 18.26 -2.11
C ILE A 541 10.58 17.08 -2.63
N TYR A 542 11.33 16.39 -1.76
CA TYR A 542 12.16 15.26 -2.19
C TYR A 542 11.33 14.13 -2.79
N THR A 543 10.13 13.89 -2.26
CA THR A 543 9.19 12.91 -2.80
C THR A 543 8.75 13.27 -4.22
N VAL A 544 8.37 14.54 -4.45
CA VAL A 544 7.96 15.02 -5.78
C VAL A 544 9.15 15.06 -6.75
N GLU A 545 10.35 15.42 -6.30
CA GLU A 545 11.58 15.34 -7.10
C GLU A 545 11.88 13.87 -7.51
N GLY A 546 11.66 12.91 -6.61
CA GLY A 546 11.77 11.48 -6.90
C GLY A 546 10.77 11.01 -7.97
N LEU A 547 9.51 11.47 -7.91
CA LEU A 547 8.51 11.20 -8.95
C LEU A 547 8.94 11.75 -10.32
N ASN A 548 9.52 12.96 -10.35
CA ASN A 548 10.03 13.55 -11.59
C ASN A 548 11.19 12.75 -12.20
N LEU A 549 12.09 12.20 -11.40
CA LEU A 549 13.16 11.32 -11.89
C LEU A 549 12.58 10.05 -12.54
N GLY A 550 11.55 9.46 -11.93
CA GLY A 550 10.83 8.32 -12.51
C GLY A 550 10.16 8.66 -13.84
N LEU A 551 9.51 9.82 -13.92
CA LEU A 551 8.89 10.33 -15.15
C LEU A 551 9.92 10.61 -16.25
N GLU A 552 11.09 11.18 -15.92
CA GLU A 552 12.18 11.41 -16.88
C GLU A 552 12.77 10.09 -17.42
N ALA A 553 12.89 9.07 -16.57
CA ALA A 553 13.29 7.74 -17.01
C ALA A 553 12.27 7.13 -17.99
N GLN A 554 10.97 7.23 -17.68
CA GLN A 554 9.90 6.77 -18.58
C GLN A 554 9.87 7.56 -19.89
N TYR A 555 10.13 8.87 -19.85
CA TYR A 555 10.26 9.71 -21.03
C TYR A 555 11.35 9.16 -21.95
N LYS A 556 12.55 8.90 -21.40
CA LYS A 556 13.69 8.40 -22.18
C LYS A 556 13.45 7.01 -22.78
N ILE A 557 12.79 6.11 -22.05
CA ILE A 557 12.39 4.79 -22.57
C ILE A 557 11.43 4.96 -23.75
N THR A 558 10.37 5.75 -23.57
CA THR A 558 9.34 5.98 -24.59
C THR A 558 9.94 6.69 -25.82
N GLU A 559 10.89 7.60 -25.62
CA GLU A 559 11.63 8.29 -26.69
C GLU A 559 12.49 7.31 -27.49
N THR A 560 13.21 6.41 -26.82
CA THR A 560 14.01 5.36 -27.47
C THR A 560 13.13 4.40 -28.28
N GLU A 561 11.96 4.01 -27.72
CA GLU A 561 10.98 3.20 -28.43
C GLU A 561 10.46 3.90 -29.70
N LEU A 562 10.12 5.18 -29.59
CA LEU A 562 9.67 6.01 -30.70
C LEU A 562 10.72 6.09 -31.83
N GLU A 563 12.00 6.26 -31.48
CA GLU A 563 13.10 6.30 -32.45
C GLU A 563 13.37 4.94 -33.11
N SER A 564 13.21 3.84 -32.37
CA SER A 564 13.49 2.49 -32.87
C SER A 564 12.38 1.89 -33.73
N THR A 565 11.12 2.33 -33.54
CA THR A 565 9.94 1.76 -34.20
C THR A 565 9.99 1.81 -35.73
N PRO A 566 10.34 2.96 -36.37
CA PRO A 566 10.49 3.03 -37.83
C PRO A 566 11.57 2.08 -38.37
N ASN A 567 12.67 1.91 -37.64
CA ASN A 567 13.77 1.03 -38.05
C ASN A 567 13.33 -0.45 -38.02
N LYS A 568 12.60 -0.86 -36.98
CA LYS A 568 12.03 -2.21 -36.87
C LYS A 568 11.04 -2.50 -38.01
N LEU A 569 10.17 -1.53 -38.33
CA LEU A 569 9.21 -1.66 -39.44
C LEU A 569 9.93 -1.81 -40.79
N ASN A 570 10.96 -1.00 -41.05
CA ASN A 570 11.75 -1.11 -42.27
C ASN A 570 12.47 -2.46 -42.39
N MET A 571 13.02 -2.97 -41.29
CA MET A 571 13.64 -4.30 -41.27
C MET A 571 12.62 -5.41 -41.58
N LEU A 572 11.41 -5.33 -40.99
CA LEU A 572 10.33 -6.27 -41.27
C LEU A 572 9.90 -6.23 -42.75
N LYS A 573 9.79 -5.03 -43.34
CA LYS A 573 9.49 -4.86 -44.77
C LYS A 573 10.50 -5.58 -45.66
N GLU A 574 11.79 -5.43 -45.39
CA GLU A 574 12.84 -6.10 -46.17
C GLU A 574 12.84 -7.62 -46.00
N ILE A 575 12.60 -8.12 -44.77
CA ILE A 575 12.44 -9.56 -44.52
C ILE A 575 11.26 -10.12 -45.31
N LYS A 576 10.09 -9.49 -45.22
CA LYS A 576 8.87 -9.93 -45.90
C LYS A 576 8.99 -9.87 -47.42
N LYS A 577 9.65 -8.85 -47.96
CA LYS A 577 9.98 -8.76 -49.39
C LYS A 577 10.87 -9.91 -49.85
N THR A 578 11.85 -10.29 -49.03
CA THR A 578 12.73 -11.44 -49.29
C THR A 578 11.96 -12.76 -49.23
N ASP A 579 11.07 -12.93 -48.26
CA ASP A 579 10.18 -14.09 -48.15
C ASP A 579 9.26 -14.22 -49.36
N LEU A 580 8.72 -13.10 -49.87
CA LEU A 580 7.87 -13.08 -51.05
C LEU A 580 8.63 -13.58 -52.29
N ILE A 581 9.83 -13.03 -52.54
CA ILE A 581 10.65 -13.40 -53.69
C ILE A 581 11.03 -14.89 -53.62
N THR A 582 11.55 -15.34 -52.48
CA THR A 582 12.02 -16.71 -52.34
C THR A 582 10.88 -17.73 -52.26
N GLY A 583 9.74 -17.38 -51.66
CA GLY A 583 8.54 -18.20 -51.62
C GLY A 583 7.90 -18.36 -53.01
N LYS A 584 7.78 -17.28 -53.79
CA LYS A 584 7.32 -17.33 -55.19
C LYS A 584 8.20 -18.26 -56.02
N GLN A 585 9.52 -18.20 -55.84
CA GLN A 585 10.45 -19.08 -56.57
C GLN A 585 10.26 -20.55 -56.18
N HIS A 586 10.22 -20.87 -54.89
CA HIS A 586 9.99 -22.25 -54.44
C HIS A 586 8.67 -22.86 -54.93
N ILE A 587 7.57 -22.10 -54.93
CA ILE A 587 6.28 -22.59 -55.45
C ILE A 587 6.41 -22.93 -56.95
N ARG A 588 7.12 -22.10 -57.73
CA ARG A 588 7.40 -22.39 -59.16
C ARG A 588 8.30 -23.60 -59.34
N ASP A 589 9.33 -23.74 -58.51
CA ASP A 589 10.26 -24.86 -58.57
C ASP A 589 9.52 -26.18 -58.28
N ILE A 590 8.69 -26.22 -57.23
CA ILE A 590 7.85 -27.37 -56.89
C ILE A 590 6.87 -27.69 -58.02
N SER A 591 6.19 -26.67 -58.55
CA SER A 591 5.29 -26.84 -59.70
C SER A 591 6.02 -27.45 -60.91
N THR A 592 7.26 -27.04 -61.17
CA THR A 592 8.10 -27.57 -62.26
C THR A 592 8.50 -29.03 -62.00
N ILE A 593 8.90 -29.36 -60.77
CA ILE A 593 9.22 -30.74 -60.35
C ILE A 593 8.00 -31.65 -60.54
N TYR A 594 6.83 -31.23 -60.06
CA TYR A 594 5.59 -32.00 -60.18
C TYR A 594 5.17 -32.18 -61.64
N LYS A 595 5.28 -31.13 -62.48
CA LYS A 595 5.05 -31.27 -63.93
C LYS A 595 6.00 -32.27 -64.57
N SER A 596 7.29 -32.23 -64.23
CA SER A 596 8.28 -33.19 -64.73
C SER A 596 7.96 -34.63 -64.30
N HIS A 597 7.45 -34.85 -63.08
CA HIS A 597 7.01 -36.18 -62.65
C HIS A 597 5.80 -36.68 -63.45
N VAL A 598 4.85 -35.80 -63.78
CA VAL A 598 3.67 -36.12 -64.60
C VAL A 598 4.06 -36.43 -66.05
N GLU A 599 5.01 -35.68 -66.62
CA GLU A 599 5.50 -35.87 -68.00
C GLU A 599 6.32 -37.16 -68.17
N ASN A 600 7.11 -37.53 -67.16
CA ASN A 600 8.00 -38.70 -67.20
C ASN A 600 7.34 -40.02 -66.75
N ASP A 601 6.01 -40.09 -66.58
CA ASP A 601 5.29 -41.30 -66.13
C ASP A 601 5.71 -41.83 -64.74
N HIS A 602 6.27 -40.96 -63.90
CA HIS A 602 6.67 -41.27 -62.52
C HIS A 602 5.58 -40.83 -61.52
N LEU A 603 4.32 -41.15 -61.83
CA LEU A 603 3.22 -40.91 -60.89
C LEU A 603 3.35 -41.90 -59.73
N PRO A 604 3.46 -41.46 -58.47
CA PRO A 604 3.47 -42.35 -57.32
C PRO A 604 2.06 -42.91 -57.14
N ILE A 605 1.86 -44.19 -57.47
CA ILE A 605 0.56 -44.84 -57.30
C ILE A 605 0.57 -45.60 -56.00
N SER A 606 -0.38 -45.30 -55.11
CA SER A 606 -0.51 -46.01 -53.84
C SER A 606 -1.04 -47.41 -54.07
N ILE A 607 -0.52 -48.38 -53.31
CA ILE A 607 -1.10 -49.73 -53.22
C ILE A 607 -2.59 -49.68 -52.84
N ASP A 608 -3.01 -48.66 -52.10
CA ASP A 608 -4.40 -48.45 -51.72
C ASP A 608 -5.33 -48.29 -52.93
N ALA A 609 -4.87 -47.66 -54.02
CA ALA A 609 -5.67 -47.53 -55.24
C ALA A 609 -5.87 -48.88 -55.96
N LEU A 610 -4.87 -49.76 -55.91
CA LEU A 610 -4.98 -51.14 -56.41
C LEU A 610 -5.91 -51.97 -55.51
N ASN A 611 -5.79 -51.83 -54.19
CA ASN A 611 -6.65 -52.51 -53.24
C ASN A 611 -8.13 -52.11 -53.38
N ASP A 612 -8.42 -50.83 -53.61
CA ASP A 612 -9.79 -50.35 -53.88
C ASP A 612 -10.40 -51.05 -55.11
N ARG A 613 -9.63 -51.17 -56.19
CA ARG A 613 -10.07 -51.88 -57.42
C ARG A 613 -10.30 -53.38 -57.16
N ILE A 614 -9.43 -54.04 -56.42
CA ILE A 614 -9.59 -55.46 -56.05
C ILE A 614 -10.84 -55.65 -55.19
N ASN A 615 -11.06 -54.79 -54.20
CA ASN A 615 -12.22 -54.86 -53.32
C ASN A 615 -13.53 -54.71 -54.11
N ILE A 616 -13.63 -53.71 -55.00
CA ILE A 616 -14.82 -53.49 -55.84
C ILE A 616 -15.07 -54.70 -56.76
N PHE A 617 -14.01 -55.30 -57.31
CA PHE A 617 -14.13 -56.52 -58.10
C PHE A 617 -14.66 -57.70 -57.25
N LEU A 618 -14.16 -57.85 -56.01
CA LEU A 618 -14.61 -58.89 -55.07
C LEU A 618 -16.03 -58.66 -54.56
N GLU A 619 -16.47 -57.41 -54.43
CA GLU A 619 -17.86 -57.10 -54.09
C GLU A 619 -18.81 -57.65 -55.16
N GLY A 620 -18.51 -57.41 -56.45
CA GLY A 620 -19.31 -57.99 -57.54
C GLY A 620 -19.25 -59.51 -57.58
N TRP A 621 -18.09 -60.09 -57.28
CA TRP A 621 -17.94 -61.54 -57.13
C TRP A 621 -18.83 -62.09 -56.01
N ASN A 622 -18.89 -61.37 -54.89
CA ASN A 622 -19.70 -61.72 -53.72
C ASN A 622 -21.20 -61.58 -53.99
N ASP A 623 -21.60 -60.54 -54.73
CA ASP A 623 -23.00 -60.34 -55.14
C ASP A 623 -23.56 -61.59 -55.84
N TYR A 624 -22.79 -62.18 -56.77
CA TYR A 624 -23.19 -63.43 -57.43
C TYR A 624 -23.27 -64.62 -56.46
N LEU A 625 -22.30 -64.76 -55.54
CA LEU A 625 -22.27 -65.88 -54.59
C LEU A 625 -23.50 -65.90 -53.68
N HIS A 626 -23.93 -64.73 -53.21
CA HIS A 626 -25.11 -64.59 -52.35
C HIS A 626 -26.44 -64.64 -53.12
N GLU A 627 -26.41 -64.44 -54.45
CA GLU A 627 -27.57 -64.65 -55.32
C GLU A 627 -27.78 -66.13 -55.65
N GLU A 628 -26.70 -66.88 -55.92
CA GLU A 628 -26.78 -68.27 -56.39
C GLU A 628 -26.76 -69.33 -55.26
N TYR A 629 -26.04 -69.08 -54.16
CA TYR A 629 -25.84 -70.06 -53.10
C TYR A 629 -26.55 -69.69 -51.79
N ALA A 630 -26.94 -70.72 -51.03
CA ALA A 630 -27.46 -70.54 -49.67
C ALA A 630 -26.43 -69.80 -48.79
N ILE A 631 -26.93 -68.93 -47.89
CA ILE A 631 -26.13 -67.96 -47.11
C ILE A 631 -24.85 -68.56 -46.52
N ILE A 632 -24.92 -69.74 -45.91
CA ILE A 632 -23.78 -70.41 -45.28
C ILE A 632 -22.70 -70.76 -46.33
N LYS A 633 -23.13 -71.38 -47.45
CA LYS A 633 -22.24 -71.78 -48.54
C LYS A 633 -21.68 -70.58 -49.31
N ALA A 634 -22.48 -69.54 -49.50
CA ALA A 634 -22.03 -68.27 -50.07
C ALA A 634 -20.94 -67.65 -49.20
N THR A 635 -21.17 -67.56 -47.89
CA THR A 635 -20.21 -66.98 -46.92
C THR A 635 -18.89 -67.74 -46.90
N ASP A 636 -18.91 -69.07 -46.95
CA ASP A 636 -17.69 -69.88 -46.99
C ASP A 636 -16.92 -69.67 -48.30
N LYS A 637 -17.63 -69.67 -49.46
CA LYS A 637 -17.01 -69.36 -50.76
C LYS A 637 -16.43 -67.94 -50.82
N SER A 638 -17.08 -66.97 -50.18
CA SER A 638 -16.58 -65.59 -50.12
C SER A 638 -15.33 -65.48 -49.25
N LYS A 639 -15.24 -66.25 -48.16
CA LYS A 639 -14.01 -66.36 -47.37
C LYS A 639 -12.87 -66.99 -48.17
N GLU A 640 -13.14 -68.05 -48.93
CA GLU A 640 -12.15 -68.68 -49.81
C GLU A 640 -11.65 -67.72 -50.92
N ALA A 641 -12.57 -66.97 -51.53
CA ALA A 641 -12.24 -65.95 -52.52
C ALA A 641 -11.40 -64.81 -51.92
N PHE A 642 -11.79 -64.29 -50.75
CA PHE A 642 -11.04 -63.26 -50.05
C PHE A 642 -9.64 -63.73 -49.63
N GLY A 643 -9.53 -64.95 -49.09
CA GLY A 643 -8.23 -65.55 -48.76
C GLY A 643 -7.34 -65.73 -50.00
N THR A 644 -7.93 -66.10 -51.14
CA THR A 644 -7.19 -66.21 -52.41
C THR A 644 -6.71 -64.85 -52.92
N ALA A 645 -7.52 -63.79 -52.78
CA ALA A 645 -7.13 -62.43 -53.13
C ALA A 645 -5.99 -61.88 -52.26
N ILE A 646 -6.04 -62.13 -50.94
CA ILE A 646 -4.96 -61.77 -50.01
C ILE A 646 -3.65 -62.50 -50.36
N ASN A 647 -3.73 -63.80 -50.65
CA ASN A 647 -2.55 -64.56 -51.05
C ASN A 647 -1.95 -64.02 -52.36
N TRP A 648 -2.79 -63.73 -53.36
CA TRP A 648 -2.35 -63.11 -54.60
C TRP A 648 -1.70 -61.74 -54.38
N GLN A 649 -2.26 -60.89 -53.51
CA GLN A 649 -1.68 -59.60 -53.14
C GLN A 649 -0.30 -59.79 -52.50
N ASN A 650 -0.20 -60.68 -51.51
CA ASN A 650 1.06 -60.98 -50.82
C ASN A 650 2.13 -61.53 -51.78
N ASP A 651 1.73 -62.38 -52.73
CA ASP A 651 2.64 -62.97 -53.72
C ASP A 651 3.16 -61.92 -54.70
N LYS A 652 2.29 -61.02 -55.20
CA LYS A 652 2.70 -59.90 -56.06
C LYS A 652 3.65 -58.95 -55.34
N THR A 653 3.36 -58.61 -54.09
CA THR A 653 4.17 -57.72 -53.23
C THR A 653 5.53 -58.33 -52.88
N LYS A 654 5.59 -59.63 -52.55
CA LYS A 654 6.84 -60.32 -52.15
C LYS A 654 7.76 -60.66 -53.32
N LEU A 655 7.23 -60.96 -54.50
CA LEU A 655 8.02 -61.37 -55.67
C LEU A 655 8.60 -60.20 -56.48
N SER A 656 8.41 -58.95 -56.03
CA SER A 656 8.78 -57.73 -56.80
C SER A 656 8.23 -57.72 -58.23
N GLN A 657 7.09 -58.40 -58.46
CA GLN A 657 6.38 -58.44 -59.74
C GLN A 657 5.43 -57.25 -59.91
N ILE A 658 5.41 -56.36 -58.92
CA ILE A 658 4.71 -55.08 -59.02
C ILE A 658 5.57 -54.12 -59.85
N ASP A 659 4.93 -53.45 -60.81
CA ASP A 659 5.51 -52.38 -61.59
C ASP A 659 6.24 -51.36 -60.69
N LYS A 660 7.44 -50.93 -61.09
CA LYS A 660 8.30 -50.00 -60.33
C LYS A 660 7.62 -48.66 -60.01
N ARG A 661 6.52 -48.33 -60.70
CA ARG A 661 5.71 -47.12 -60.52
C ARG A 661 4.75 -47.19 -59.32
N VAL A 662 4.47 -48.38 -58.78
CA VAL A 662 3.61 -48.56 -57.60
C VAL A 662 4.48 -48.46 -56.34
N LYS A 663 4.21 -47.48 -55.47
CA LYS A 663 4.94 -47.30 -54.21
C LYS A 663 4.30 -48.17 -53.11
N LEU A 664 5.14 -48.98 -52.47
CA LEU A 664 4.80 -49.81 -51.30
C LEU A 664 4.47 -48.99 -50.06
#